data_AF-A0A926AL42-F1
#
_entry.id   AF-A0A926AL42-F1
#
_cell.length_a   1.000
_cell.length_b   1.000
_cell.length_c   1.000
_cell.angle_alpha   90.00
_cell.angle_beta   90.00
_cell.angle_gamma   90.00
#
_symmetry.space_group_name_H-M   'P 1'
#
loop_
_entity.id
_entity.type
_entity.pdbx_description
1 polymer ?
#
loop_
_entity_poly.entity_id
_entity_poly.type
_entity_poly.pdbx_seq_one_letter_code
_entity_poly.pdbx_strand_id
1 'polypeptide(L)'
;MIPRATVCTAALLTVCSGTFAQIRIASYNTATAFETNGTPLPGLQNVLAGIGTASLGGVAKRIDILSLQEQNNSTGTSTQQILNMMNTLYGAGTYAKSNLIADASISPFIDSPAVIYDQTKFTLVSEVKFGTVSGSGMPRQEIRYQFRPVGYGANADFYVYGVHYKALGSASDQNRRNIEAGVMRTNANALPVGSRILYTGDFNLTQATSEAAWATITGAGTNSGTAGIDPAGGSWANTNQTWSTTNLGSRLDFQFQTAPTNDGRGFSLINGTYGPFTNNGAIATGGQSPNANVRSASDHYPVVAGYRYPARLGVSVGNVPSTVIVGANVPVNLTVTNTAPTQAASGADGLDYSVSGSGSLTGTGAGTMLAALSVGNNHALLVNTSTVGTKSGNVNVTSSNQEVANGTFSQAVSVQVIDHAQPSLSNVAGVSVATIDFAIHGRGLGTATSAFSIYNLVGNGTTAGLDLDSIIGAGNTAALTTNAGTFSNLASGANSQNSFVASINSSSNGTFSATYTFNLSDQDLPGATARGPLSLVLKGIIATPGDSDLNGIIDFDDYSHIDNGFNNNSTGWFNGDFDGNGVIDFDDYSLIDLNFNNQSGLGALARAMSYLDGSDRSDVGMSDPGLKLVMEHFNQFGAAYAGSFLNAVPEPGTVLPLIAIGLACSRRRRIRIHS
;
A
#
# COMPACT_ATOMS: atom_id res chain seq x y z
N MET A 1 -13.43 60.45 40.98
CA MET A 1 -13.39 60.31 39.50
C MET A 1 -13.05 58.86 39.20
N ILE A 2 -13.87 58.16 38.43
CA ILE A 2 -13.71 56.73 38.12
C ILE A 2 -13.34 56.62 36.64
N PRO A 3 -12.23 55.95 36.25
CA PRO A 3 -11.88 55.78 34.85
C PRO A 3 -12.85 54.78 34.19
N ARG A 4 -13.34 55.14 33.00
CA ARG A 4 -14.31 54.35 32.23
C ARG A 4 -13.71 53.00 31.82
N ALA A 5 -14.44 51.91 32.09
CA ALA A 5 -14.16 50.62 31.50
C ALA A 5 -14.45 50.66 29.98
N THR A 6 -13.43 50.41 29.17
CA THR A 6 -13.60 50.23 27.72
C THR A 6 -14.11 48.82 27.47
N VAL A 7 -15.39 48.68 27.14
CA VAL A 7 -15.96 47.39 26.72
C VAL A 7 -15.49 47.10 25.30
N CYS A 8 -14.43 46.31 25.15
CA CYS A 8 -14.11 45.68 23.88
C CYS A 8 -15.15 44.60 23.59
N THR A 9 -16.15 44.94 22.77
CA THR A 9 -17.08 43.96 22.22
C THR A 9 -16.28 43.03 21.30
N ALA A 10 -15.92 41.85 21.80
CA ALA A 10 -15.35 40.79 20.97
C ALA A 10 -16.39 40.42 19.91
N ALA A 11 -16.16 40.81 18.66
CA ALA A 11 -16.94 40.34 17.53
C ALA A 11 -16.71 38.83 17.42
N LEU A 12 -17.66 38.06 17.91
CA LEU A 12 -17.68 36.61 17.76
C LEU A 12 -17.80 36.33 16.26
N LEU A 13 -16.69 36.06 15.58
CA LEU A 13 -16.72 35.51 14.22
C LEU A 13 -17.44 34.17 14.32
N THR A 14 -18.73 34.18 14.03
CA THR A 14 -19.48 32.96 13.76
C THR A 14 -18.87 32.37 12.50
N VAL A 15 -18.03 31.36 12.66
CA VAL A 15 -17.50 30.60 11.54
C VAL A 15 -18.71 30.01 10.82
N CYS A 16 -19.03 30.54 9.64
CA CYS A 16 -20.07 29.96 8.80
C CYS A 16 -19.67 28.52 8.48
N SER A 17 -20.35 27.58 9.14
CA SER A 17 -20.26 26.15 8.84
C SER A 17 -20.52 25.95 7.35
N GLY A 18 -19.51 25.41 6.65
CA GLY A 18 -19.48 25.37 5.19
C GLY A 18 -20.63 24.55 4.59
N THR A 19 -21.16 25.05 3.48
CA THR A 19 -22.21 24.42 2.66
C THR A 19 -22.04 24.89 1.20
N PHE A 20 -22.48 24.22 0.12
CA PHE A 20 -22.69 22.80 -0.20
C PHE A 20 -22.87 22.68 -1.74
N ALA A 21 -21.81 22.28 -2.47
CA ALA A 21 -21.74 22.19 -3.94
C ALA A 21 -22.44 20.95 -4.49
N GLN A 22 -22.88 20.96 -5.75
CA GLN A 22 -23.86 20.00 -6.31
C GLN A 22 -23.96 20.12 -7.84
N ILE A 23 -24.77 19.30 -8.53
CA ILE A 23 -25.27 19.57 -9.89
C ILE A 23 -26.22 20.77 -9.82
N ARG A 24 -26.21 21.68 -10.81
CA ARG A 24 -27.07 22.86 -10.89
C ARG A 24 -27.89 22.84 -12.17
N ILE A 25 -29.22 22.81 -12.01
CA ILE A 25 -30.16 22.77 -13.13
C ILE A 25 -31.03 24.02 -13.08
N ALA A 26 -31.11 24.72 -14.20
CA ALA A 26 -31.96 25.90 -14.39
C ALA A 26 -33.03 25.59 -15.45
N SER A 27 -34.23 26.12 -15.27
CA SER A 27 -35.24 26.22 -16.32
C SER A 27 -35.56 27.68 -16.56
N TYR A 28 -35.69 28.09 -17.81
CA TYR A 28 -35.92 29.50 -18.14
C TYR A 28 -36.73 29.68 -19.43
N ASN A 29 -37.92 30.26 -19.32
CA ASN A 29 -38.57 30.95 -20.43
C ASN A 29 -37.79 32.25 -20.75
N THR A 30 -37.29 32.35 -21.99
CA THR A 30 -36.38 33.44 -22.42
C THR A 30 -37.01 34.40 -23.42
N ALA A 31 -38.33 34.30 -23.68
CA ALA A 31 -39.09 35.17 -24.57
C ALA A 31 -38.64 35.23 -26.06
N THR A 32 -37.60 34.48 -26.46
CA THR A 32 -36.92 34.70 -27.76
C THR A 32 -37.75 34.28 -28.97
N ALA A 33 -38.67 33.34 -28.79
CA ALA A 33 -39.60 32.88 -29.82
C ALA A 33 -40.46 34.01 -30.36
N PHE A 34 -41.07 34.78 -29.45
CA PHE A 34 -42.17 35.70 -29.76
C PHE A 34 -41.78 37.17 -29.67
N GLU A 35 -40.91 37.59 -28.74
CA GLU A 35 -40.61 39.02 -28.55
C GLU A 35 -39.55 39.55 -29.53
N THR A 36 -38.62 38.70 -29.98
CA THR A 36 -37.41 39.13 -30.71
C THR A 36 -37.15 38.37 -32.01
N ASN A 37 -38.05 37.47 -32.40
CA ASN A 37 -37.90 36.58 -33.56
C ASN A 37 -36.54 35.84 -33.57
N GLY A 38 -36.17 35.27 -32.42
CA GLY A 38 -35.01 34.38 -32.25
C GLY A 38 -33.70 35.03 -31.85
N THR A 39 -33.71 36.27 -31.36
CA THR A 39 -32.51 36.95 -30.82
C THR A 39 -32.59 37.07 -29.29
N PRO A 40 -31.66 36.51 -28.52
CA PRO A 40 -31.64 36.66 -27.06
C PRO A 40 -31.68 38.12 -26.60
N LEU A 41 -32.56 38.41 -25.64
CA LEU A 41 -32.77 39.75 -25.09
C LEU A 41 -31.54 40.29 -24.32
N PRO A 42 -31.36 41.62 -24.22
CA PRO A 42 -30.27 42.23 -23.47
C PRO A 42 -30.21 41.76 -22.02
N GLY A 43 -29.01 41.52 -21.51
CA GLY A 43 -28.80 41.10 -20.12
C GLY A 43 -28.89 39.59 -19.87
N LEU A 44 -29.35 38.76 -20.82
CA LEU A 44 -29.42 37.31 -20.62
C LEU A 44 -28.07 36.70 -20.21
N GLN A 45 -26.97 37.08 -20.87
CA GLN A 45 -25.63 36.62 -20.49
C GLN A 45 -25.26 37.00 -19.04
N ASN A 46 -25.71 38.15 -18.54
CA ASN A 46 -25.51 38.56 -17.15
C ASN A 46 -26.38 37.77 -16.18
N VAL A 47 -27.58 37.33 -16.58
CA VAL A 47 -28.42 36.39 -15.80
C VAL A 47 -27.74 35.02 -15.70
N LEU A 48 -27.23 34.49 -16.82
CA LEU A 48 -26.51 33.20 -16.87
C LEU A 48 -25.20 33.21 -16.06
N ALA A 49 -24.47 34.33 -16.08
CA ALA A 49 -23.32 34.56 -15.20
C ALA A 49 -23.75 34.70 -13.73
N GLY A 50 -24.83 35.44 -13.48
CA GLY A 50 -25.41 35.66 -12.16
C GLY A 50 -25.79 34.36 -11.45
N ILE A 51 -26.50 33.46 -12.13
CA ILE A 51 -26.80 32.10 -11.65
C ILE A 51 -25.52 31.32 -11.36
N GLY A 52 -24.47 31.54 -12.17
CA GLY A 52 -23.14 30.96 -11.95
C GLY A 52 -22.47 31.42 -10.65
N THR A 53 -22.65 32.68 -10.28
CA THR A 53 -22.12 33.28 -9.04
C THR A 53 -23.04 33.13 -7.83
N ALA A 54 -24.30 32.71 -8.02
CA ALA A 54 -25.30 32.64 -6.97
C ALA A 54 -25.02 31.52 -5.97
N SER A 55 -25.00 31.85 -4.68
CA SER A 55 -24.93 30.84 -3.62
C SER A 55 -26.27 30.14 -3.44
N LEU A 56 -26.37 28.88 -3.88
CA LEU A 56 -27.55 28.03 -3.66
C LEU A 56 -27.13 26.87 -2.76
N GLY A 57 -27.73 26.78 -1.57
CA GLY A 57 -27.27 25.88 -0.52
C GLY A 57 -25.84 26.18 -0.07
N GLY A 58 -25.37 27.43 -0.16
CA GLY A 58 -24.03 27.84 0.29
C GLY A 58 -22.94 27.87 -0.81
N VAL A 59 -23.16 27.25 -1.98
CA VAL A 59 -22.17 27.25 -3.07
C VAL A 59 -22.57 28.05 -4.29
N ALA A 60 -21.62 28.82 -4.81
CA ALA A 60 -21.62 29.42 -6.14
C ALA A 60 -20.97 28.47 -7.17
N LYS A 61 -21.67 28.18 -8.27
CA LYS A 61 -21.12 27.46 -9.43
C LYS A 61 -21.94 27.71 -10.70
N ARG A 62 -21.31 27.58 -11.87
CA ARG A 62 -21.98 27.59 -13.18
C ARG A 62 -23.12 26.56 -13.27
N ILE A 63 -24.11 26.86 -14.10
CA ILE A 63 -25.19 25.95 -14.48
C ILE A 63 -24.61 24.71 -15.15
N ASP A 64 -25.04 23.50 -14.82
CA ASP A 64 -24.63 22.30 -15.56
C ASP A 64 -25.65 21.90 -16.63
N ILE A 65 -26.95 22.11 -16.40
CA ILE A 65 -28.01 21.93 -17.40
C ILE A 65 -28.97 23.13 -17.34
N LEU A 66 -29.21 23.75 -18.50
CA LEU A 66 -30.16 24.83 -18.71
C LEU A 66 -31.27 24.32 -19.63
N SER A 67 -32.45 24.07 -19.07
CA SER A 67 -33.69 23.85 -19.80
C SER A 67 -34.25 25.20 -20.26
N LEU A 68 -34.66 25.27 -21.52
CA LEU A 68 -35.06 26.50 -22.19
C LEU A 68 -36.46 26.35 -22.76
N GLN A 69 -37.27 27.39 -22.59
CA GLN A 69 -38.55 27.58 -23.25
C GLN A 69 -38.47 28.80 -24.18
N GLU A 70 -39.39 28.91 -25.13
CA GLU A 70 -39.44 29.99 -26.12
C GLU A 70 -38.17 30.12 -26.96
N GLN A 71 -37.70 29.00 -27.52
CA GLN A 71 -36.59 28.99 -28.47
C GLN A 71 -37.09 29.06 -29.91
N ASN A 72 -36.65 30.09 -30.64
CA ASN A 72 -36.87 30.16 -32.08
C ASN A 72 -35.89 29.25 -32.83
N ASN A 73 -36.44 28.14 -33.30
CA ASN A 73 -35.71 27.14 -34.07
C ASN A 73 -35.97 27.23 -35.59
N SER A 74 -36.83 28.15 -36.06
CA SER A 74 -37.02 28.40 -37.51
C SER A 74 -35.83 29.11 -38.15
N THR A 75 -35.09 29.92 -37.39
CA THR A 75 -33.80 30.50 -37.79
C THR A 75 -32.60 29.71 -37.29
N GLY A 76 -32.81 28.79 -36.34
CA GLY A 76 -31.75 28.05 -35.62
C GLY A 76 -30.88 28.92 -34.71
N THR A 77 -31.22 30.20 -34.51
CA THR A 77 -30.32 31.18 -33.88
C THR A 77 -30.36 31.17 -32.36
N SER A 78 -31.54 31.12 -31.72
CA SER A 78 -31.67 31.48 -30.29
C SER A 78 -30.84 30.58 -29.37
N THR A 79 -31.08 29.26 -29.42
CA THR A 79 -30.36 28.28 -28.59
C THR A 79 -28.86 28.29 -28.91
N GLN A 80 -28.47 28.51 -30.18
CA GLN A 80 -27.07 28.58 -30.58
C GLN A 80 -26.38 29.87 -30.07
N GLN A 81 -27.08 31.00 -30.03
CA GLN A 81 -26.57 32.25 -29.45
C GLN A 81 -26.42 32.12 -27.94
N ILE A 82 -27.38 31.50 -27.24
CA ILE A 82 -27.28 31.23 -25.79
C ILE A 82 -26.10 30.26 -25.52
N LEU A 83 -25.93 29.23 -26.35
CA LEU A 83 -24.77 28.32 -26.27
C LEU A 83 -23.45 29.08 -26.45
N ASN A 84 -23.38 30.01 -27.39
CA ASN A 84 -22.20 30.86 -27.60
C ASN A 84 -21.96 31.77 -26.38
N MET A 85 -23.00 32.33 -25.74
CA MET A 85 -22.87 33.10 -24.49
C MET A 85 -22.30 32.24 -23.35
N MET A 86 -22.81 31.01 -23.15
CA MET A 86 -22.32 30.12 -22.09
C MET A 86 -20.87 29.67 -22.33
N ASN A 87 -20.52 29.34 -23.58
CA ASN A 87 -19.13 29.03 -23.95
C ASN A 87 -18.20 30.27 -23.86
N THR A 88 -18.71 31.49 -24.06
CA THR A 88 -17.94 32.73 -23.83
C THR A 88 -17.68 32.96 -22.34
N LEU A 89 -18.68 32.71 -21.48
CA LEU A 89 -18.56 32.88 -20.03
C LEU A 89 -17.62 31.86 -19.35
N TYR A 90 -17.60 30.62 -19.85
CA TYR A 90 -17.01 29.49 -19.12
C TYR A 90 -15.92 28.72 -19.89
N GLY A 91 -15.62 29.11 -21.13
CA GLY A 91 -14.60 28.51 -21.99
C GLY A 91 -15.21 27.77 -23.19
N ALA A 92 -14.62 27.99 -24.37
CA ALA A 92 -15.10 27.40 -25.62
C ALA A 92 -15.11 25.87 -25.56
N GLY A 93 -16.22 25.25 -25.96
CA GLY A 93 -16.40 23.79 -25.92
C GLY A 93 -16.77 23.22 -24.54
N THR A 94 -17.02 24.06 -23.52
CA THR A 94 -17.53 23.58 -22.22
C THR A 94 -18.97 23.09 -22.31
N TYR A 95 -19.78 23.76 -23.12
CA TYR A 95 -21.20 23.47 -23.30
C TYR A 95 -21.53 22.94 -24.70
N ALA A 96 -22.57 22.11 -24.77
CA ALA A 96 -23.27 21.70 -25.97
C ALA A 96 -24.79 21.92 -25.81
N LYS A 97 -25.56 21.78 -26.90
CA LYS A 97 -27.02 21.96 -26.92
C LYS A 97 -27.74 20.71 -27.44
N SER A 98 -29.06 20.66 -27.24
CA SER A 98 -29.97 19.72 -27.89
C SER A 98 -29.98 19.85 -29.42
N ASN A 99 -30.36 18.77 -30.11
CA ASN A 99 -30.49 18.75 -31.57
C ASN A 99 -31.94 18.65 -32.04
N LEU A 100 -32.82 17.99 -31.27
CA LEU A 100 -34.24 17.95 -31.61
C LEU A 100 -34.92 19.32 -31.51
N ILE A 101 -35.87 19.53 -32.43
CA ILE A 101 -36.76 20.68 -32.52
C ILE A 101 -38.20 20.14 -32.43
N ALA A 102 -39.03 20.75 -31.59
CA ALA A 102 -40.44 20.42 -31.46
C ALA A 102 -41.26 20.92 -32.66
N ASP A 103 -42.27 20.16 -33.07
CA ASP A 103 -43.29 20.68 -33.99
C ASP A 103 -44.25 21.60 -33.22
N ALA A 104 -44.79 22.65 -33.86
CA ALA A 104 -45.71 23.62 -33.25
C ALA A 104 -46.91 23.96 -34.15
N SER A 105 -48.03 24.39 -33.56
CA SER A 105 -49.30 24.66 -34.26
C SER A 105 -49.34 26.00 -34.99
N ILE A 106 -48.30 26.80 -34.82
CA ILE A 106 -48.10 28.10 -35.45
C ILE A 106 -46.95 27.98 -36.46
N SER A 107 -47.12 28.63 -37.61
CA SER A 107 -46.14 28.63 -38.71
C SER A 107 -45.61 30.05 -38.94
N PRO A 108 -44.28 30.24 -39.12
CA PRO A 108 -43.23 29.22 -38.99
C PRO A 108 -43.10 28.72 -37.53
N PHE A 109 -42.41 27.58 -37.32
CA PHE A 109 -42.25 26.96 -36.00
C PHE A 109 -41.34 27.81 -35.09
N ILE A 110 -41.89 28.84 -34.47
CA ILE A 110 -41.12 29.83 -33.70
C ILE A 110 -40.85 29.46 -32.25
N ASP A 111 -41.46 28.39 -31.71
CA ASP A 111 -41.25 27.95 -30.33
C ASP A 111 -41.01 26.44 -30.23
N SER A 112 -39.99 26.09 -29.45
CA SER A 112 -39.59 24.75 -29.08
C SER A 112 -38.91 24.82 -27.70
N PRO A 113 -39.08 23.81 -26.83
CA PRO A 113 -38.14 23.62 -25.73
C PRO A 113 -36.76 23.24 -26.27
N ALA A 114 -35.71 23.50 -25.49
CA ALA A 114 -34.33 23.06 -25.76
C ALA A 114 -33.57 22.81 -24.44
N VAL A 115 -32.38 22.21 -24.52
CA VAL A 115 -31.42 22.17 -23.41
C VAL A 115 -30.02 22.60 -23.86
N ILE A 116 -29.30 23.25 -22.96
CA ILE A 116 -27.85 23.47 -23.04
C ILE A 116 -27.21 22.82 -21.82
N TYR A 117 -26.15 22.04 -22.00
CA TYR A 117 -25.54 21.25 -20.93
C TYR A 117 -24.02 21.29 -20.96
N ASP A 118 -23.40 21.17 -19.79
CA ASP A 118 -21.96 21.08 -19.60
C ASP A 118 -21.47 19.69 -20.04
N GLN A 119 -21.01 19.61 -21.30
CA GLN A 119 -20.59 18.35 -21.91
C GLN A 119 -19.31 17.76 -21.32
N THR A 120 -18.60 18.51 -20.45
CA THR A 120 -17.48 17.97 -19.66
C THR A 120 -17.97 17.11 -18.49
N LYS A 121 -19.25 17.21 -18.11
CA LYS A 121 -19.85 16.53 -16.95
C LYS A 121 -21.00 15.60 -17.30
N PHE A 122 -21.69 15.83 -18.42
CA PHE A 122 -22.85 15.04 -18.83
C PHE A 122 -22.79 14.66 -20.30
N THR A 123 -23.09 13.41 -20.60
CA THR A 123 -23.40 12.95 -21.95
C THR A 123 -24.92 13.02 -22.15
N LEU A 124 -25.37 13.67 -23.21
CA LEU A 124 -26.74 13.55 -23.71
C LEU A 124 -26.87 12.22 -24.46
N VAL A 125 -27.54 11.24 -23.84
CA VAL A 125 -27.63 9.85 -24.31
C VAL A 125 -28.71 9.70 -25.38
N SER A 126 -29.86 10.34 -25.19
CA SER A 126 -30.96 10.34 -26.16
C SER A 126 -31.85 11.57 -26.02
N GLU A 127 -32.54 11.89 -27.11
CA GLU A 127 -33.55 12.95 -27.18
C GLU A 127 -34.82 12.33 -27.79
N VAL A 128 -35.99 12.63 -27.23
CA VAL A 128 -37.29 12.15 -27.74
C VAL A 128 -38.30 13.30 -27.69
N LYS A 129 -38.71 13.80 -28.86
CA LYS A 129 -39.89 14.66 -28.97
C LYS A 129 -41.17 13.81 -28.97
N PHE A 130 -42.22 14.28 -28.31
CA PHE A 130 -43.45 13.51 -28.15
C PHE A 130 -44.70 14.40 -28.09
N GLY A 131 -45.86 13.77 -28.30
CA GLY A 131 -47.15 14.43 -28.40
C GLY A 131 -47.55 14.82 -29.82
N THR A 132 -48.83 15.19 -29.98
CA THR A 132 -49.42 15.54 -31.27
C THR A 132 -49.95 16.97 -31.22
N VAL A 133 -49.42 17.80 -32.10
CA VAL A 133 -49.77 19.21 -32.22
C VAL A 133 -51.19 19.39 -32.75
N SER A 134 -52.00 20.22 -32.10
CA SER A 134 -53.34 20.61 -32.60
C SER A 134 -53.87 21.89 -31.95
N GLY A 135 -54.78 22.58 -32.66
CA GLY A 135 -55.45 23.78 -32.16
C GLY A 135 -56.36 23.57 -30.94
N SER A 136 -56.80 22.33 -30.70
CA SER A 136 -57.65 21.91 -29.57
C SER A 136 -56.91 21.08 -28.51
N GLY A 137 -55.63 20.76 -28.73
CA GLY A 137 -54.76 20.01 -27.83
C GLY A 137 -53.43 20.73 -27.64
N MET A 138 -52.31 20.00 -27.74
CA MET A 138 -50.97 20.58 -27.51
C MET A 138 -50.65 21.63 -28.59
N PRO A 139 -50.29 22.88 -28.25
CA PRO A 139 -49.83 23.88 -29.22
C PRO A 139 -48.43 23.58 -29.77
N ARG A 140 -47.63 22.75 -29.08
CA ARG A 140 -46.28 22.32 -29.46
C ARG A 140 -45.97 20.94 -28.89
N GLN A 141 -44.99 20.25 -29.45
CA GLN A 141 -44.46 19.01 -28.88
C GLN A 141 -43.53 19.33 -27.72
N GLU A 142 -43.45 18.39 -26.77
CA GLU A 142 -42.50 18.46 -25.66
C GLU A 142 -41.33 17.51 -25.92
N ILE A 143 -40.18 17.76 -25.29
CA ILE A 143 -38.96 16.99 -25.53
C ILE A 143 -38.41 16.44 -24.21
N ARG A 144 -38.14 15.13 -24.22
CA ARG A 144 -37.41 14.41 -23.17
C ARG A 144 -35.96 14.23 -23.56
N TYR A 145 -35.06 14.60 -22.66
CA TYR A 145 -33.61 14.44 -22.74
C TYR A 145 -33.16 13.41 -21.71
N GLN A 146 -32.34 12.43 -22.12
CA GLN A 146 -31.72 11.46 -21.21
C GLN A 146 -30.26 11.84 -21.00
N PHE A 147 -29.88 12.11 -19.76
CA PHE A 147 -28.53 12.52 -19.39
C PHE A 147 -27.83 11.44 -18.57
N ARG A 148 -26.54 11.22 -18.86
CA ARG A 148 -25.64 10.38 -18.06
C ARG A 148 -24.48 11.21 -17.53
N PRO A 149 -24.21 11.19 -16.21
CA PRO A 149 -22.99 11.75 -15.65
C PRO A 149 -21.73 11.11 -16.26
N VAL A 150 -20.75 11.91 -16.67
CA VAL A 150 -19.47 11.42 -17.22
C VAL A 150 -18.74 10.61 -16.15
N GLY A 151 -18.33 9.38 -16.50
CA GLY A 151 -17.69 8.44 -15.58
C GLY A 151 -18.65 7.57 -14.75
N TYR A 152 -19.96 7.62 -15.04
CA TYR A 152 -21.00 6.76 -14.46
C TYR A 152 -21.60 5.82 -15.53
N GLY A 153 -22.30 4.78 -15.08
CA GLY A 153 -23.00 3.81 -15.94
C GLY A 153 -24.43 4.20 -16.29
N ALA A 154 -25.11 3.37 -17.08
CA ALA A 154 -26.52 3.57 -17.47
C ALA A 154 -27.51 3.49 -16.28
N ASN A 155 -27.06 2.97 -15.14
CA ASN A 155 -27.80 2.97 -13.89
C ASN A 155 -27.91 4.37 -13.26
N ALA A 156 -27.13 5.35 -13.71
CA ALA A 156 -27.17 6.75 -13.26
C ALA A 156 -27.81 7.70 -14.30
N ASP A 157 -28.58 7.14 -15.24
CA ASP A 157 -29.29 7.94 -16.23
C ASP A 157 -30.52 8.60 -15.59
N PHE A 158 -30.64 9.91 -15.78
CA PHE A 158 -31.82 10.69 -15.40
C PHE A 158 -32.40 11.41 -16.61
N TYR A 159 -33.66 11.80 -16.51
CA TYR A 159 -34.41 12.41 -17.59
C TYR A 159 -34.80 13.86 -17.25
N VAL A 160 -34.59 14.76 -18.19
CA VAL A 160 -35.11 16.13 -18.13
C VAL A 160 -36.16 16.27 -19.22
N TYR A 161 -37.37 16.65 -18.86
CA TYR A 161 -38.41 17.03 -19.81
C TYR A 161 -38.42 18.55 -19.89
N GLY A 162 -38.15 19.09 -21.09
CA GLY A 162 -38.38 20.50 -21.37
C GLY A 162 -39.81 20.69 -21.86
N VAL A 163 -40.59 21.50 -21.16
CA VAL A 163 -42.01 21.75 -21.49
C VAL A 163 -42.35 23.22 -21.66
N HIS A 164 -43.36 23.51 -22.48
CA HIS A 164 -43.99 24.82 -22.52
C HIS A 164 -45.50 24.65 -22.77
N TYR A 165 -46.30 24.56 -21.71
CA TYR A 165 -47.73 24.29 -21.82
C TYR A 165 -48.53 25.46 -22.40
N LYS A 166 -49.76 25.21 -22.88
CA LYS A 166 -50.66 26.24 -23.43
C LYS A 166 -50.86 27.43 -22.48
N ALA A 167 -50.42 28.61 -22.90
CA ALA A 167 -50.63 29.89 -22.21
C ALA A 167 -52.09 30.38 -22.17
N LEU A 168 -52.33 31.53 -21.53
CA LEU A 168 -53.65 32.16 -21.29
C LEU A 168 -54.54 31.42 -20.28
N GLY A 169 -55.60 32.09 -19.80
CA GLY A 169 -56.38 31.66 -18.63
C GLY A 169 -57.80 31.12 -18.88
N SER A 170 -58.25 30.96 -20.12
CA SER A 170 -59.65 30.51 -20.35
C SER A 170 -59.84 29.04 -19.99
N ALA A 171 -61.10 28.62 -19.79
CA ALA A 171 -61.42 27.20 -19.56
C ALA A 171 -60.96 26.29 -20.72
N SER A 172 -60.89 26.81 -21.95
CA SER A 172 -60.32 26.05 -23.09
C SER A 172 -58.81 25.88 -22.95
N ASP A 173 -58.09 26.91 -22.49
CA ASP A 173 -56.64 26.86 -22.28
C ASP A 173 -56.30 25.88 -21.15
N GLN A 174 -57.01 25.95 -20.02
CA GLN A 174 -56.88 25.02 -18.88
C GLN A 174 -57.11 23.56 -19.30
N ASN A 175 -58.12 23.30 -20.13
CA ASN A 175 -58.38 21.95 -20.67
C ASN A 175 -57.24 21.47 -21.58
N ARG A 176 -56.63 22.35 -22.38
CA ARG A 176 -55.49 22.01 -23.25
C ARG A 176 -54.24 21.67 -22.44
N ARG A 177 -53.94 22.42 -21.37
CA ARG A 177 -52.87 22.08 -20.41
C ARG A 177 -53.06 20.72 -19.77
N ASN A 178 -54.30 20.31 -19.52
CA ASN A 178 -54.57 18.98 -19.00
C ASN A 178 -54.31 17.86 -20.02
N ILE A 179 -54.52 18.12 -21.32
CA ILE A 179 -54.14 17.21 -22.41
C ILE A 179 -52.60 17.08 -22.47
N GLU A 180 -51.88 18.21 -22.39
CA GLU A 180 -50.41 18.24 -22.35
C GLU A 180 -49.86 17.44 -21.15
N ALA A 181 -50.42 17.64 -19.96
CA ALA A 181 -50.09 16.86 -18.77
C ALA A 181 -50.36 15.36 -18.93
N GLY A 182 -51.48 14.98 -19.54
CA GLY A 182 -51.81 13.58 -19.81
C GLY A 182 -50.82 12.91 -20.78
N VAL A 183 -50.42 13.62 -21.83
CA VAL A 183 -49.43 13.16 -22.80
C VAL A 183 -48.04 13.02 -22.15
N MET A 184 -47.62 13.99 -21.35
CA MET A 184 -46.34 13.94 -20.65
C MET A 184 -46.30 12.79 -19.62
N ARG A 185 -47.36 12.61 -18.82
CA ARG A 185 -47.46 11.48 -17.89
C ARG A 185 -47.48 10.13 -18.62
N THR A 186 -48.11 10.05 -19.80
CA THR A 186 -48.08 8.85 -20.64
C THR A 186 -46.65 8.51 -21.09
N ASN A 187 -45.89 9.50 -21.58
CA ASN A 187 -44.50 9.31 -21.98
C ASN A 187 -43.60 8.90 -20.80
N ALA A 188 -43.81 9.50 -19.62
CA ALA A 188 -43.05 9.19 -18.42
C ALA A 188 -43.39 7.83 -17.80
N ASN A 189 -44.67 7.43 -17.80
CA ASN A 189 -45.09 6.11 -17.31
C ASN A 189 -44.51 4.95 -18.14
N ALA A 190 -44.11 5.20 -19.40
CA ALA A 190 -43.46 4.23 -20.28
C ALA A 190 -41.93 4.07 -20.01
N LEU A 191 -41.34 4.90 -19.15
CA LEU A 191 -39.99 4.70 -18.65
C LEU A 191 -39.96 3.62 -17.54
N PRO A 192 -38.80 2.99 -17.26
CA PRO A 192 -38.65 2.04 -16.16
C PRO A 192 -39.17 2.58 -14.82
N VAL A 193 -39.76 1.70 -14.00
CA VAL A 193 -40.16 2.03 -12.62
C VAL A 193 -38.92 2.51 -11.84
N GLY A 194 -39.08 3.60 -11.09
CA GLY A 194 -37.97 4.24 -10.37
C GLY A 194 -37.13 5.22 -11.20
N SER A 195 -37.53 5.54 -12.44
CA SER A 195 -36.83 6.55 -13.25
C SER A 195 -36.79 7.92 -12.56
N ARG A 196 -35.60 8.54 -12.58
CA ARG A 196 -35.37 9.90 -12.11
C ARG A 196 -35.73 10.89 -13.20
N ILE A 197 -36.76 11.69 -12.96
CA ILE A 197 -37.31 12.61 -13.95
C ILE A 197 -37.48 13.98 -13.33
N LEU A 198 -37.00 15.00 -14.04
CA LEU A 198 -37.29 16.41 -13.80
C LEU A 198 -38.18 16.92 -14.94
N TYR A 199 -39.39 17.37 -14.62
CA TYR A 199 -40.28 18.05 -15.54
C TYR A 199 -40.09 19.57 -15.38
N THR A 200 -39.42 20.16 -16.36
CA THR A 200 -38.87 21.52 -16.29
C THR A 200 -39.47 22.41 -17.35
N GLY A 201 -39.95 23.59 -16.96
CA GLY A 201 -40.39 24.62 -17.90
C GLY A 201 -41.56 25.42 -17.43
N ASP A 202 -42.18 26.13 -18.38
CA ASP A 202 -43.38 26.94 -18.16
C ASP A 202 -44.63 26.07 -18.35
N PHE A 203 -45.32 25.77 -17.26
CA PHE A 203 -46.55 24.99 -17.24
C PHE A 203 -47.80 25.87 -17.38
N ASN A 204 -47.66 27.20 -17.40
CA ASN A 204 -48.76 28.17 -17.58
C ASN A 204 -49.97 27.95 -16.64
N LEU A 205 -49.75 27.46 -15.41
CA LEU A 205 -50.80 27.10 -14.44
C LEU A 205 -51.45 28.33 -13.77
N THR A 206 -52.23 29.07 -14.55
CA THR A 206 -52.95 30.29 -14.14
C THR A 206 -53.84 30.12 -12.90
N GLN A 207 -54.51 28.97 -12.75
CA GLN A 207 -55.40 28.67 -11.62
C GLN A 207 -54.73 27.76 -10.59
N ALA A 208 -53.41 27.91 -10.39
CA ALA A 208 -52.72 27.35 -9.24
C ALA A 208 -52.84 25.80 -9.18
N THR A 209 -52.89 25.23 -7.97
CA THR A 209 -53.08 23.79 -7.74
C THR A 209 -54.51 23.30 -8.03
N SER A 210 -55.41 24.19 -8.47
CA SER A 210 -56.80 23.86 -8.80
C SER A 210 -57.02 23.47 -10.27
N GLU A 211 -56.01 23.63 -11.13
CA GLU A 211 -56.09 23.15 -12.52
C GLU A 211 -56.06 21.63 -12.59
N ALA A 212 -56.88 21.06 -13.48
CA ALA A 212 -56.83 19.63 -13.79
C ALA A 212 -55.42 19.20 -14.26
N ALA A 213 -54.70 20.08 -14.97
CA ALA A 213 -53.32 19.85 -15.39
C ALA A 213 -52.37 19.60 -14.20
N TRP A 214 -52.52 20.35 -13.11
CA TRP A 214 -51.78 20.13 -11.85
C TRP A 214 -52.10 18.73 -11.28
N ALA A 215 -53.39 18.41 -11.12
CA ALA A 215 -53.82 17.12 -10.61
C ALA A 215 -53.33 15.94 -11.47
N THR A 216 -53.20 16.12 -12.78
CA THR A 216 -52.65 15.12 -13.70
C THR A 216 -51.13 14.96 -13.56
N ILE A 217 -50.34 16.04 -13.48
CA ILE A 217 -48.88 15.92 -13.31
C ILE A 217 -48.51 15.37 -11.92
N THR A 218 -49.14 15.86 -10.85
CA THR A 218 -48.88 15.37 -9.48
C THR A 218 -49.61 14.08 -9.14
N GLY A 219 -50.52 13.63 -10.02
CA GLY A 219 -51.36 12.46 -9.80
C GLY A 219 -50.62 11.14 -9.85
N ALA A 220 -51.05 10.20 -9.01
CA ALA A 220 -50.68 8.80 -9.13
C ALA A 220 -51.13 8.26 -10.51
N GLY A 221 -50.19 7.69 -11.26
CA GLY A 221 -50.46 7.02 -12.53
C GLY A 221 -50.12 5.54 -12.44
N THR A 222 -50.15 4.82 -13.56
CA THR A 222 -49.80 3.40 -13.64
C THR A 222 -48.38 3.11 -13.12
N ASN A 223 -47.47 4.09 -13.22
CA ASN A 223 -46.16 4.09 -12.57
C ASN A 223 -46.07 5.28 -11.61
N SER A 224 -46.64 5.15 -10.40
CA SER A 224 -46.68 6.21 -9.37
C SER A 224 -45.30 6.78 -9.01
N GLY A 225 -44.23 6.01 -9.18
CA GLY A 225 -42.85 6.49 -9.00
C GLY A 225 -42.44 7.60 -9.98
N THR A 226 -43.25 7.88 -11.00
CA THR A 226 -43.05 8.98 -11.96
C THR A 226 -43.98 10.18 -11.77
N ALA A 227 -44.84 10.20 -10.74
CA ALA A 227 -45.65 11.37 -10.42
C ALA A 227 -44.76 12.60 -10.11
N GLY A 228 -45.19 13.78 -10.56
CA GLY A 228 -44.49 15.03 -10.32
C GLY A 228 -44.68 15.52 -8.89
N ILE A 229 -43.58 15.76 -8.18
CA ILE A 229 -43.57 16.39 -6.86
C ILE A 229 -43.08 17.82 -7.06
N ASP A 230 -43.82 18.80 -6.54
CA ASP A 230 -43.34 20.17 -6.42
C ASP A 230 -42.42 20.29 -5.19
N PRO A 231 -41.13 20.67 -5.33
CA PRO A 231 -40.25 20.92 -4.19
C PRO A 231 -40.77 22.01 -3.24
N ALA A 232 -41.59 22.95 -3.72
CA ALA A 232 -42.26 23.98 -2.93
C ALA A 232 -43.66 23.58 -2.42
N GLY A 233 -44.06 22.31 -2.58
CA GLY A 233 -45.27 21.75 -1.98
C GLY A 233 -46.60 22.35 -2.45
N GLY A 234 -46.66 22.93 -3.65
CA GLY A 234 -47.84 23.63 -4.19
C GLY A 234 -47.99 25.08 -3.70
N SER A 235 -46.96 25.65 -3.06
CA SER A 235 -47.01 27.00 -2.51
C SER A 235 -46.85 28.10 -3.59
N TRP A 236 -47.76 29.07 -3.57
CA TRP A 236 -47.76 30.28 -4.41
C TRP A 236 -47.36 31.55 -3.67
N ALA A 237 -46.55 31.43 -2.62
CA ALA A 237 -45.93 32.57 -1.96
C ALA A 237 -45.08 33.40 -2.94
N ASN A 238 -44.90 34.70 -2.68
CA ASN A 238 -44.09 35.59 -3.51
C ASN A 238 -42.67 35.06 -3.72
N THR A 239 -42.10 34.35 -2.74
CA THR A 239 -40.79 33.65 -2.82
C THR A 239 -40.67 32.67 -3.99
N ASN A 240 -41.79 32.20 -4.52
CA ASN A 240 -41.84 31.17 -5.55
C ASN A 240 -42.31 31.73 -6.90
N GLN A 241 -42.87 32.94 -6.95
CA GLN A 241 -43.42 33.51 -8.19
C GLN A 241 -42.34 33.68 -9.27
N THR A 242 -42.68 33.31 -10.51
CA THR A 242 -41.77 33.25 -11.66
C THR A 242 -42.18 34.17 -12.79
N TRP A 243 -43.33 34.84 -12.68
CA TRP A 243 -43.85 35.79 -13.67
C TRP A 243 -44.65 36.92 -12.99
N SER A 244 -44.62 38.18 -13.45
CA SER A 244 -43.69 38.79 -14.41
C SER A 244 -42.50 39.45 -13.69
N THR A 245 -41.34 39.57 -14.36
CA THR A 245 -40.18 40.35 -13.87
C THR A 245 -40.46 41.84 -13.76
N THR A 246 -41.52 42.36 -14.39
CA THR A 246 -41.96 43.77 -14.30
C THR A 246 -43.23 43.96 -13.50
N ASN A 247 -44.03 42.91 -13.32
CA ASN A 247 -45.33 42.93 -12.64
C ASN A 247 -45.59 41.56 -11.98
N LEU A 248 -44.93 41.31 -10.85
CA LEU A 248 -44.88 39.99 -10.20
C LEU A 248 -46.28 39.54 -9.73
N GLY A 249 -46.76 38.38 -10.16
CA GLY A 249 -48.10 37.91 -9.80
C GLY A 249 -48.43 36.43 -9.98
N SER A 250 -47.57 35.62 -10.60
CA SER A 250 -47.85 34.19 -10.84
C SER A 250 -46.60 33.33 -10.74
N ARG A 251 -46.79 32.04 -10.47
CA ARG A 251 -45.76 31.00 -10.62
C ARG A 251 -46.21 30.07 -11.73
N LEU A 252 -45.55 30.22 -12.88
CA LEU A 252 -45.85 29.48 -14.10
C LEU A 252 -44.73 28.47 -14.41
N ASP A 253 -43.53 28.69 -13.89
CA ASP A 253 -42.34 27.88 -14.16
C ASP A 253 -42.02 26.90 -13.01
N PHE A 254 -41.64 25.68 -13.38
CA PHE A 254 -41.45 24.58 -12.44
C PHE A 254 -40.21 23.75 -12.76
N GLN A 255 -39.72 23.05 -11.73
CA GLN A 255 -38.96 21.82 -11.87
C GLN A 255 -39.65 20.78 -11.00
N PHE A 256 -40.76 20.20 -11.49
CA PHE A 256 -41.38 19.08 -10.80
C PHE A 256 -40.45 17.88 -10.89
N GLN A 257 -40.41 17.06 -9.85
CA GLN A 257 -39.40 16.02 -9.71
C GLN A 257 -40.03 14.70 -9.26
N THR A 258 -39.50 13.55 -9.66
CA THR A 258 -40.07 12.25 -9.25
C THR A 258 -39.59 11.82 -7.87
N ALA A 259 -40.30 10.90 -7.19
CA ALA A 259 -39.92 10.44 -5.86
C ALA A 259 -38.44 9.97 -5.75
N PRO A 260 -37.85 9.24 -6.73
CA PRO A 260 -36.44 8.87 -6.72
C PRO A 260 -35.44 10.03 -6.89
N THR A 261 -35.92 11.24 -7.17
CA THR A 261 -35.11 12.49 -7.17
C THR A 261 -35.29 13.32 -5.90
N ASN A 262 -36.05 12.83 -4.91
CA ASN A 262 -36.34 13.56 -3.68
C ASN A 262 -36.22 12.69 -2.40
N ASP A 263 -35.62 11.50 -2.49
CA ASP A 263 -35.38 10.59 -1.36
C ASP A 263 -34.05 10.86 -0.63
N GLY A 264 -33.23 11.78 -1.17
CA GLY A 264 -31.91 12.14 -0.64
C GLY A 264 -30.77 11.19 -1.00
N ARG A 265 -30.99 10.19 -1.87
CA ARG A 265 -29.98 9.24 -2.34
C ARG A 265 -29.74 9.38 -3.85
N GLY A 266 -28.63 8.84 -4.36
CA GLY A 266 -28.27 8.96 -5.79
C GLY A 266 -28.33 10.40 -6.32
N PHE A 267 -28.92 10.58 -7.50
CA PHE A 267 -29.31 11.87 -8.06
C PHE A 267 -30.59 12.39 -7.38
N SER A 268 -30.42 13.17 -6.32
CA SER A 268 -31.53 13.75 -5.55
C SER A 268 -31.37 15.25 -5.29
N LEU A 269 -32.48 15.97 -5.21
CA LEU A 269 -32.53 17.40 -4.86
C LEU A 269 -31.83 17.64 -3.52
N ILE A 270 -30.98 18.66 -3.46
CA ILE A 270 -30.52 19.20 -2.18
C ILE A 270 -31.59 20.15 -1.67
N ASN A 271 -32.18 19.81 -0.52
CA ASN A 271 -33.25 20.57 0.10
C ASN A 271 -32.85 22.04 0.33
N GLY A 272 -33.80 22.96 0.15
CA GLY A 272 -33.58 24.41 0.27
C GLY A 272 -32.83 25.07 -0.89
N THR A 273 -32.60 24.38 -2.01
CA THR A 273 -31.89 24.94 -3.18
C THR A 273 -32.80 25.27 -4.37
N TYR A 274 -34.05 24.78 -4.37
CA TYR A 274 -35.07 25.07 -5.38
C TYR A 274 -35.69 26.45 -5.17
N GLY A 275 -35.76 27.27 -6.22
CA GLY A 275 -36.53 28.52 -6.24
C GLY A 275 -36.27 29.41 -7.46
N PRO A 276 -37.04 30.49 -7.66
CA PRO A 276 -36.77 31.48 -8.70
C PRO A 276 -35.50 32.29 -8.40
N PHE A 277 -34.61 32.40 -9.39
CA PHE A 277 -33.38 33.16 -9.28
C PHE A 277 -33.67 34.66 -9.08
N THR A 278 -33.08 35.27 -8.05
CA THR A 278 -33.23 36.68 -7.63
C THR A 278 -34.60 37.10 -7.07
N ASN A 279 -35.62 36.24 -7.10
CA ASN A 279 -36.84 36.48 -6.35
C ASN A 279 -36.77 35.72 -5.00
N ASN A 280 -36.52 36.47 -3.92
CA ASN A 280 -36.47 35.96 -2.55
C ASN A 280 -37.75 36.30 -1.74
N GLY A 281 -38.83 36.70 -2.41
CA GLY A 281 -40.09 37.10 -1.77
C GLY A 281 -40.13 38.52 -1.20
N ALA A 282 -39.03 39.29 -1.26
CA ALA A 282 -39.02 40.71 -0.87
C ALA A 282 -39.74 41.62 -1.88
N ILE A 283 -40.08 41.09 -3.06
CA ILE A 283 -40.80 41.80 -4.13
C ILE A 283 -42.30 41.69 -3.83
N ALA A 284 -42.97 42.85 -3.72
CA ALA A 284 -44.42 42.91 -3.55
C ALA A 284 -45.14 42.41 -4.81
N THR A 285 -46.36 41.90 -4.65
CA THR A 285 -47.25 41.57 -5.77
C THR A 285 -47.56 42.83 -6.57
N GLY A 286 -47.48 42.75 -7.90
CA GLY A 286 -47.50 43.89 -8.82
C GLY A 286 -46.17 44.65 -8.91
N GLY A 287 -45.13 44.22 -8.18
CA GLY A 287 -43.81 44.84 -8.17
C GLY A 287 -42.90 44.32 -9.30
N GLN A 288 -41.83 45.07 -9.57
CA GLN A 288 -40.78 44.69 -10.52
C GLN A 288 -39.57 44.07 -9.80
N SER A 289 -38.85 43.18 -10.47
CA SER A 289 -37.55 42.66 -10.00
C SER A 289 -36.59 43.83 -9.74
N PRO A 290 -35.83 43.87 -8.64
CA PRO A 290 -34.76 44.85 -8.48
C PRO A 290 -33.61 44.62 -9.49
N ASN A 291 -33.40 43.39 -9.96
CA ASN A 291 -32.31 43.06 -10.87
C ASN A 291 -32.65 43.47 -12.31
N ALA A 292 -32.01 44.54 -12.79
CA ALA A 292 -32.22 45.07 -14.13
C ALA A 292 -31.89 44.07 -15.26
N ASN A 293 -30.90 43.21 -15.09
CA ASN A 293 -30.56 42.19 -16.09
C ASN A 293 -31.64 41.13 -16.21
N VAL A 294 -32.32 40.79 -15.11
CA VAL A 294 -33.43 39.82 -15.12
C VAL A 294 -34.65 40.46 -15.80
N ARG A 295 -34.98 41.72 -15.49
CA ARG A 295 -36.07 42.45 -16.17
C ARG A 295 -35.84 42.62 -17.68
N SER A 296 -34.60 42.78 -18.12
CA SER A 296 -34.30 43.01 -19.53
C SER A 296 -34.15 41.71 -20.34
N ALA A 297 -33.89 40.58 -19.69
CA ALA A 297 -33.58 39.30 -20.35
C ALA A 297 -34.80 38.41 -20.61
N SER A 298 -35.89 38.59 -19.87
CA SER A 298 -37.17 37.90 -20.02
C SER A 298 -38.23 38.54 -19.11
N ASP A 299 -39.51 38.38 -19.44
CA ASP A 299 -40.61 38.65 -18.52
C ASP A 299 -40.79 37.54 -17.46
N HIS A 300 -40.11 36.38 -17.59
CA HIS A 300 -40.02 35.32 -16.59
C HIS A 300 -38.73 35.39 -15.73
N TYR A 301 -38.76 34.77 -14.54
CA TYR A 301 -37.58 34.49 -13.71
C TYR A 301 -37.08 33.06 -13.97
N PRO A 302 -35.76 32.82 -14.08
CA PRO A 302 -35.23 31.46 -14.16
C PRO A 302 -35.52 30.69 -12.87
N VAL A 303 -36.04 29.47 -12.96
CA VAL A 303 -36.16 28.57 -11.80
C VAL A 303 -34.88 27.75 -11.69
N VAL A 304 -34.21 27.82 -10.55
CA VAL A 304 -32.95 27.13 -10.27
C VAL A 304 -33.12 26.11 -9.16
N ALA A 305 -32.40 25.00 -9.26
CA ALA A 305 -32.27 24.00 -8.22
C ALA A 305 -30.90 23.34 -8.30
N GLY A 306 -30.56 22.54 -7.29
CA GLY A 306 -29.41 21.66 -7.39
C GLY A 306 -29.61 20.28 -6.78
N TYR A 307 -28.80 19.35 -7.30
CA TYR A 307 -28.99 17.91 -7.16
C TYR A 307 -27.65 17.23 -6.85
N ARG A 308 -27.67 16.15 -6.08
CA ARG A 308 -26.49 15.34 -5.80
C ARG A 308 -26.04 14.58 -7.05
N TYR A 309 -24.73 14.36 -7.18
CA TYR A 309 -24.23 13.20 -7.92
C TYR A 309 -24.51 11.93 -7.11
N PRO A 310 -24.71 10.78 -7.75
CA PRO A 310 -24.60 9.51 -7.03
C PRO A 310 -23.19 9.31 -6.48
N ALA A 311 -23.06 8.49 -5.44
CA ALA A 311 -21.76 8.12 -4.90
C ALA A 311 -20.87 7.45 -5.96
N ARG A 312 -19.55 7.50 -5.79
CA ARG A 312 -18.61 6.79 -6.67
C ARG A 312 -17.56 6.05 -5.84
N LEU A 313 -17.57 4.73 -5.92
CA LEU A 313 -16.63 3.90 -5.19
C LEU A 313 -15.22 4.06 -5.78
N GLY A 314 -14.29 4.51 -4.94
CA GLY A 314 -12.85 4.45 -5.19
C GLY A 314 -12.18 3.53 -4.17
N VAL A 315 -11.32 2.64 -4.62
CA VAL A 315 -10.57 1.70 -3.77
C VAL A 315 -9.10 1.76 -4.16
N SER A 316 -8.24 1.83 -3.16
CA SER A 316 -6.80 1.63 -3.30
C SER A 316 -6.36 0.53 -2.35
N VAL A 317 -5.59 -0.44 -2.83
CA VAL A 317 -5.01 -1.50 -2.00
C VAL A 317 -3.52 -1.20 -1.81
N GLY A 318 -3.05 -1.35 -0.57
CA GLY A 318 -1.66 -1.15 -0.20
C GLY A 318 -0.75 -2.26 -0.73
N ASN A 319 0.56 -2.04 -0.62
CA ASN A 319 1.54 -3.03 -1.05
C ASN A 319 1.46 -4.30 -0.18
N VAL A 320 1.61 -5.48 -0.81
CA VAL A 320 1.60 -6.78 -0.13
C VAL A 320 2.93 -7.48 -0.42
N PRO A 321 3.65 -8.02 0.59
CA PRO A 321 4.89 -8.75 0.37
C PRO A 321 4.70 -9.94 -0.58
N SER A 322 5.62 -10.14 -1.52
CA SER A 322 5.56 -11.27 -2.46
C SER A 322 5.87 -12.62 -1.81
N THR A 323 6.71 -12.60 -0.77
CA THR A 323 7.19 -13.78 -0.04
C THR A 323 7.25 -13.48 1.45
N VAL A 324 6.78 -14.43 2.27
CA VAL A 324 6.81 -14.38 3.74
C VAL A 324 7.06 -15.77 4.30
N ILE A 325 7.45 -15.86 5.56
CA ILE A 325 7.65 -17.13 6.26
C ILE A 325 6.32 -17.56 6.93
N VAL A 326 6.15 -18.87 7.18
CA VAL A 326 4.99 -19.42 7.90
C VAL A 326 4.74 -18.65 9.20
N GLY A 327 3.46 -18.35 9.48
CA GLY A 327 3.05 -17.60 10.67
C GLY A 327 3.22 -16.08 10.59
N ALA A 328 3.76 -15.53 9.50
CA ALA A 328 3.85 -14.08 9.31
C ALA A 328 2.47 -13.38 9.40
N ASN A 329 2.38 -12.28 10.16
CA ASN A 329 1.20 -11.42 10.14
C ASN A 329 1.24 -10.50 8.89
N VAL A 330 0.40 -10.81 7.89
CA VAL A 330 0.40 -10.10 6.60
C VAL A 330 -0.95 -9.38 6.38
N PRO A 331 -1.06 -8.10 6.79
CA PRO A 331 -2.23 -7.28 6.49
C PRO A 331 -2.21 -6.78 5.04
N VAL A 332 -3.29 -7.08 4.32
CA VAL A 332 -3.64 -6.43 3.05
C VAL A 332 -4.47 -5.20 3.39
N ASN A 333 -3.77 -4.09 3.60
CA ASN A 333 -4.40 -2.79 3.86
C ASN A 333 -5.10 -2.28 2.61
N LEU A 334 -6.26 -1.64 2.76
CA LEU A 334 -6.94 -0.92 1.68
C LEU A 334 -7.63 0.33 2.20
N THR A 335 -7.78 1.33 1.32
CA THR A 335 -8.48 2.57 1.58
C THR A 335 -9.68 2.69 0.64
N VAL A 336 -10.88 2.87 1.22
CA VAL A 336 -12.12 3.11 0.47
C VAL A 336 -12.48 4.59 0.52
N THR A 337 -12.84 5.16 -0.62
CA THR A 337 -13.12 6.60 -0.81
C THR A 337 -14.40 6.81 -1.62
N ASN A 338 -15.09 7.93 -1.38
CA ASN A 338 -16.15 8.42 -2.26
C ASN A 338 -15.55 9.45 -3.22
N THR A 339 -15.37 9.05 -4.48
CA THR A 339 -14.66 9.78 -5.54
C THR A 339 -15.60 10.52 -6.49
N ALA A 340 -16.84 10.80 -6.05
CA ALA A 340 -17.82 11.52 -6.84
C ALA A 340 -17.31 12.93 -7.20
N PRO A 341 -17.54 13.44 -8.43
CA PRO A 341 -16.91 14.65 -8.96
C PRO A 341 -17.58 15.93 -8.45
N THR A 342 -17.56 16.14 -7.14
CA THR A 342 -18.14 17.29 -6.45
C THR A 342 -17.07 18.26 -5.92
N GLN A 343 -17.46 19.52 -5.71
CA GLN A 343 -16.66 20.55 -5.04
C GLN A 343 -16.97 20.71 -3.54
N ALA A 344 -17.95 19.94 -3.02
CA ALA A 344 -18.22 19.83 -1.58
C ALA A 344 -18.91 18.50 -1.25
N ALA A 345 -18.70 18.00 -0.03
CA ALA A 345 -19.16 16.70 0.46
C ALA A 345 -20.63 16.36 0.17
N SER A 346 -21.54 17.30 0.42
CA SER A 346 -22.99 17.21 0.21
C SER A 346 -23.44 16.98 -1.24
N GLY A 347 -22.57 17.29 -2.20
CA GLY A 347 -22.86 17.26 -3.63
C GLY A 347 -22.84 15.88 -4.24
N ALA A 348 -22.54 14.88 -3.43
CA ALA A 348 -22.73 13.50 -3.75
C ALA A 348 -23.58 12.84 -2.66
N ASP A 349 -24.22 11.73 -3.01
CA ASP A 349 -24.72 10.77 -2.02
C ASP A 349 -23.56 10.22 -1.17
N GLY A 350 -23.84 9.89 0.09
CA GLY A 350 -22.89 9.25 0.99
C GLY A 350 -22.69 7.79 0.59
N LEU A 351 -21.44 7.35 0.48
CA LEU A 351 -21.10 6.01 0.04
C LEU A 351 -21.25 5.00 1.19
N ASP A 352 -22.20 4.09 1.03
CA ASP A 352 -22.40 2.87 1.80
C ASP A 352 -21.72 1.71 1.06
N TYR A 353 -20.89 0.92 1.74
CA TYR A 353 -20.13 -0.17 1.14
C TYR A 353 -19.76 -1.28 2.14
N SER A 354 -19.46 -2.47 1.62
CA SER A 354 -18.86 -3.58 2.35
C SER A 354 -17.53 -4.01 1.71
N VAL A 355 -16.65 -4.58 2.54
CA VAL A 355 -15.31 -5.09 2.19
C VAL A 355 -15.25 -6.56 2.62
N SER A 356 -14.71 -7.44 1.78
CA SER A 356 -14.48 -8.84 2.14
C SER A 356 -13.25 -9.43 1.47
N GLY A 357 -12.53 -10.28 2.22
CA GLY A 357 -11.54 -11.20 1.67
C GLY A 357 -12.20 -12.47 1.12
N SER A 358 -11.63 -13.04 0.06
CA SER A 358 -11.97 -14.38 -0.41
C SER A 358 -10.71 -15.21 -0.72
N GLY A 359 -10.86 -16.53 -0.83
CA GLY A 359 -9.73 -17.45 -1.01
C GLY A 359 -8.89 -17.56 0.26
N SER A 360 -7.59 -17.26 0.17
CA SER A 360 -6.66 -17.25 1.30
C SER A 360 -6.71 -15.96 2.13
N LEU A 361 -7.55 -14.99 1.74
CA LEU A 361 -7.78 -13.76 2.49
C LEU A 361 -8.96 -13.92 3.45
N THR A 362 -8.79 -13.42 4.67
CA THR A 362 -9.81 -13.38 5.72
C THR A 362 -10.05 -11.95 6.19
N GLY A 363 -11.19 -11.72 6.85
CA GLY A 363 -11.60 -10.41 7.33
C GLY A 363 -12.74 -9.80 6.52
N THR A 364 -13.42 -8.85 7.14
CA THR A 364 -14.50 -8.05 6.54
C THR A 364 -14.42 -6.61 7.08
N GLY A 365 -15.05 -5.69 6.37
CA GLY A 365 -15.19 -4.30 6.79
C GLY A 365 -16.42 -3.68 6.15
N ALA A 366 -16.81 -2.49 6.60
CA ALA A 366 -17.90 -1.73 6.01
C ALA A 366 -17.73 -0.24 6.30
N GLY A 367 -18.45 0.59 5.54
CA GLY A 367 -18.66 1.98 5.88
C GLY A 367 -20.04 2.42 5.42
N THR A 368 -20.61 3.38 6.15
CA THR A 368 -21.89 4.00 5.80
C THR A 368 -21.73 5.50 5.69
N MET A 369 -22.51 6.10 4.77
CA MET A 369 -22.55 7.54 4.51
C MET A 369 -21.17 8.20 4.34
N LEU A 370 -20.19 7.50 3.76
CA LEU A 370 -18.86 8.05 3.53
C LEU A 370 -18.95 9.21 2.53
N ALA A 371 -18.76 10.42 3.03
CA ALA A 371 -18.98 11.64 2.27
C ALA A 371 -17.91 11.81 1.17
N ALA A 372 -18.28 12.42 0.05
CA ALA A 372 -17.29 12.79 -0.96
C ALA A 372 -16.30 13.82 -0.39
N LEU A 373 -15.06 13.81 -0.92
CA LEU A 373 -13.94 14.65 -0.46
C LEU A 373 -13.47 14.43 0.99
N SER A 374 -14.05 13.48 1.75
CA SER A 374 -13.49 13.09 3.05
C SER A 374 -12.20 12.28 2.88
N VAL A 375 -11.42 12.18 3.96
CA VAL A 375 -10.35 11.17 4.05
C VAL A 375 -11.00 9.79 3.89
N GLY A 376 -10.32 8.89 3.17
CA GLY A 376 -10.79 7.53 2.96
C GLY A 376 -10.74 6.68 4.22
N ASN A 377 -11.68 5.72 4.33
CA ASN A 377 -11.70 4.77 5.42
C ASN A 377 -10.67 3.65 5.14
N ASN A 378 -9.78 3.41 6.10
CA ASN A 378 -8.80 2.33 6.02
C ASN A 378 -9.38 1.04 6.60
N HIS A 379 -9.14 -0.07 5.91
CA HIS A 379 -9.46 -1.44 6.32
C HIS A 379 -8.23 -2.32 6.16
N ALA A 380 -8.22 -3.47 6.83
CA ALA A 380 -7.21 -4.51 6.63
C ALA A 380 -7.88 -5.87 6.50
N LEU A 381 -7.46 -6.63 5.49
CA LEU A 381 -7.71 -8.08 5.38
C LEU A 381 -6.42 -8.81 5.78
N LEU A 382 -6.50 -10.09 6.13
CA LEU A 382 -5.34 -10.90 6.52
C LEU A 382 -5.13 -12.07 5.57
N VAL A 383 -3.90 -12.27 5.11
CA VAL A 383 -3.49 -13.50 4.40
C VAL A 383 -3.32 -14.64 5.40
N ASN A 384 -3.90 -15.81 5.12
CA ASN A 384 -3.67 -17.00 5.93
C ASN A 384 -2.28 -17.62 5.64
N THR A 385 -1.31 -17.33 6.51
CA THR A 385 0.09 -17.78 6.42
C THR A 385 0.40 -19.04 7.24
N SER A 386 -0.61 -19.77 7.71
CA SER A 386 -0.42 -20.91 8.63
C SER A 386 0.25 -22.16 8.02
N THR A 387 0.41 -22.21 6.69
CA THR A 387 0.99 -23.34 5.96
C THR A 387 1.78 -22.85 4.77
N VAL A 388 2.81 -23.60 4.35
CA VAL A 388 3.64 -23.31 3.17
C VAL A 388 2.80 -23.28 1.87
N GLY A 389 3.33 -22.65 0.84
CA GLY A 389 2.80 -22.61 -0.53
C GLY A 389 2.18 -21.27 -0.90
N THR A 390 1.75 -21.16 -2.15
CA THR A 390 1.10 -19.96 -2.69
C THR A 390 -0.25 -19.72 -2.02
N LYS A 391 -0.40 -18.57 -1.36
CA LYS A 391 -1.67 -18.09 -0.81
C LYS A 391 -2.22 -17.01 -1.71
N SER A 392 -3.34 -17.30 -2.36
CA SER A 392 -4.02 -16.36 -3.26
C SER A 392 -5.46 -16.10 -2.83
N GLY A 393 -5.97 -14.92 -3.15
CA GLY A 393 -7.32 -14.48 -2.81
C GLY A 393 -7.66 -13.15 -3.46
N ASN A 394 -8.90 -12.68 -3.29
CA ASN A 394 -9.33 -11.37 -3.78
C ASN A 394 -9.72 -10.44 -2.63
N VAL A 395 -9.26 -9.20 -2.73
CA VAL A 395 -9.82 -8.06 -2.00
C VAL A 395 -11.08 -7.63 -2.77
N ASN A 396 -12.25 -7.72 -2.14
CA ASN A 396 -13.52 -7.35 -2.76
C ASN A 396 -14.14 -6.18 -2.00
N VAL A 397 -14.66 -5.20 -2.74
CA VAL A 397 -15.45 -4.10 -2.17
C VAL A 397 -16.70 -3.92 -3.01
N THR A 398 -17.87 -3.82 -2.37
CA THR A 398 -19.15 -3.63 -3.05
C THR A 398 -19.97 -2.52 -2.39
N SER A 399 -20.74 -1.80 -3.19
CA SER A 399 -21.68 -0.77 -2.75
C SER A 399 -23.06 -1.06 -3.34
N SER A 400 -24.08 -0.93 -2.49
CA SER A 400 -25.50 -1.04 -2.86
C SER A 400 -26.18 0.33 -3.02
N ASN A 401 -25.42 1.42 -2.99
CA ASN A 401 -25.96 2.77 -3.24
C ASN A 401 -26.72 2.81 -4.56
N GLN A 402 -27.78 3.62 -4.58
CA GLN A 402 -28.48 3.94 -5.80
C GLN A 402 -27.50 4.57 -6.80
N GLU A 403 -27.52 4.09 -8.04
CA GLU A 403 -26.79 4.70 -9.18
C GLU A 403 -25.27 4.79 -9.03
N VAL A 404 -24.68 4.08 -8.06
CA VAL A 404 -23.25 4.18 -7.74
C VAL A 404 -22.37 3.86 -8.94
N ALA A 405 -21.41 4.74 -9.21
CA ALA A 405 -20.35 4.45 -10.18
C ALA A 405 -19.27 3.57 -9.55
N ASN A 406 -18.77 2.62 -10.33
CA ASN A 406 -17.81 1.60 -9.91
C ASN A 406 -18.28 0.76 -8.70
N GLY A 407 -19.59 0.50 -8.55
CA GLY A 407 -20.19 -0.14 -7.37
C GLY A 407 -19.63 -1.52 -6.96
N THR A 408 -18.76 -2.13 -7.77
CA THR A 408 -17.98 -3.30 -7.42
C THR A 408 -16.51 -3.10 -7.76
N PHE A 409 -15.64 -3.59 -6.88
CA PHE A 409 -14.19 -3.67 -7.05
C PHE A 409 -13.72 -5.06 -6.62
N SER A 410 -12.80 -5.65 -7.39
CA SER A 410 -12.09 -6.87 -7.00
C SER A 410 -10.66 -6.80 -7.48
N GLN A 411 -9.70 -7.10 -6.61
CA GLN A 411 -8.29 -7.20 -6.95
C GLN A 411 -7.69 -8.48 -6.35
N ALA A 412 -7.03 -9.27 -7.20
CA ALA A 412 -6.32 -10.46 -6.77
C ALA A 412 -5.02 -10.08 -6.04
N VAL A 413 -4.73 -10.80 -4.97
CA VAL A 413 -3.50 -10.72 -4.18
C VAL A 413 -2.92 -12.14 -4.06
N SER A 414 -1.60 -12.26 -4.12
CA SER A 414 -0.91 -13.53 -3.94
C SER A 414 0.40 -13.34 -3.17
N VAL A 415 0.67 -14.26 -2.25
CA VAL A 415 1.87 -14.30 -1.40
C VAL A 415 2.42 -15.72 -1.40
N GLN A 416 3.73 -15.89 -1.57
CA GLN A 416 4.40 -17.16 -1.32
C GLN A 416 4.72 -17.29 0.16
N VAL A 417 4.16 -18.31 0.82
CA VAL A 417 4.53 -18.65 2.19
C VAL A 417 5.59 -19.75 2.14
N ILE A 418 6.74 -19.54 2.75
CA ILE A 418 7.86 -20.49 2.81
C ILE A 418 8.08 -20.97 4.25
N ASP A 419 8.63 -22.17 4.42
CA ASP A 419 8.95 -22.72 5.74
C ASP A 419 10.13 -21.98 6.38
N HIS A 420 10.26 -22.10 7.71
CA HIS A 420 11.43 -21.61 8.44
C HIS A 420 12.71 -22.40 8.09
N ALA A 421 13.86 -21.73 8.20
CA ALA A 421 15.17 -22.32 8.01
C ALA A 421 15.44 -23.48 9.00
N GLN A 422 16.21 -24.47 8.54
CA GLN A 422 16.44 -25.73 9.24
C GLN A 422 17.95 -25.93 9.47
N PRO A 423 18.55 -25.22 10.45
CA PRO A 423 19.99 -25.30 10.70
C PRO A 423 20.43 -26.70 11.14
N SER A 424 21.59 -27.15 10.64
CA SER A 424 22.19 -28.42 11.04
C SER A 424 23.71 -28.41 10.88
N LEU A 425 24.41 -29.24 11.68
CA LEU A 425 25.82 -29.61 11.51
C LEU A 425 26.01 -30.88 10.65
N SER A 426 24.94 -31.38 10.02
CA SER A 426 24.92 -32.53 9.10
C SER A 426 24.02 -32.28 7.89
N ASN A 427 24.38 -32.82 6.73
CA ASN A 427 23.62 -32.69 5.48
C ASN A 427 22.43 -33.66 5.36
N VAL A 428 22.37 -34.71 6.19
CA VAL A 428 21.37 -35.79 6.09
C VAL A 428 20.34 -35.81 7.22
N ALA A 429 20.62 -35.17 8.36
CA ALA A 429 19.75 -35.15 9.53
C ALA A 429 19.91 -33.84 10.30
N GLY A 430 18.88 -33.46 11.07
CA GLY A 430 18.94 -32.30 11.97
C GLY A 430 19.86 -32.58 13.16
N VAL A 431 21.08 -32.06 13.12
CA VAL A 431 22.12 -32.23 14.15
C VAL A 431 22.43 -30.87 14.75
N SER A 432 21.93 -30.63 15.97
CA SER A 432 22.16 -29.38 16.71
C SER A 432 23.47 -29.36 17.48
N VAL A 433 24.07 -30.52 17.75
CA VAL A 433 25.36 -30.64 18.45
C VAL A 433 26.26 -31.61 17.69
N ALA A 434 27.48 -31.19 17.40
CA ALA A 434 28.54 -32.06 16.88
C ALA A 434 29.78 -31.97 17.76
N THR A 435 30.57 -33.04 17.79
CA THR A 435 31.85 -33.08 18.49
C THR A 435 32.96 -33.39 17.51
N ILE A 436 34.02 -32.58 17.50
CA ILE A 436 35.31 -32.92 16.89
C ILE A 436 36.25 -33.28 18.04
N ASP A 437 36.78 -34.49 17.97
CA ASP A 437 37.82 -34.98 18.86
C ASP A 437 39.12 -35.03 18.06
N PHE A 438 40.14 -34.28 18.51
CA PHE A 438 41.48 -34.33 17.93
C PHE A 438 42.33 -35.44 18.55
N ALA A 439 41.77 -36.27 19.45
CA ALA A 439 42.48 -37.31 20.19
C ALA A 439 43.70 -36.74 20.94
N ILE A 440 44.83 -37.46 20.96
CA ILE A 440 46.11 -36.96 21.46
C ILE A 440 46.94 -36.55 20.25
N HIS A 441 47.53 -35.35 20.28
CA HIS A 441 48.38 -34.81 19.22
C HIS A 441 49.71 -34.30 19.80
N GLY A 442 50.81 -34.60 19.13
CA GLY A 442 52.15 -34.26 19.63
C GLY A 442 52.44 -32.76 19.69
N ARG A 443 52.98 -32.30 20.82
CA ARG A 443 53.45 -30.92 21.00
C ARG A 443 54.51 -30.58 19.95
N GLY A 444 54.30 -29.49 19.22
CA GLY A 444 55.23 -29.01 18.19
C GLY A 444 55.03 -29.62 16.80
N LEU A 445 54.22 -30.68 16.65
CA LEU A 445 53.96 -31.36 15.37
C LEU A 445 52.97 -30.61 14.45
N GLY A 446 53.04 -29.27 14.45
CA GLY A 446 52.09 -28.42 13.72
C GLY A 446 50.67 -28.46 14.28
N THR A 447 49.76 -27.71 13.64
CA THR A 447 48.36 -27.57 14.04
C THR A 447 47.52 -28.65 13.36
N ALA A 448 46.88 -29.53 14.14
CA ALA A 448 45.89 -30.46 13.59
C ALA A 448 44.56 -29.75 13.28
N THR A 449 43.93 -30.12 12.17
CA THR A 449 42.72 -29.46 11.63
C THR A 449 41.66 -30.47 11.24
N SER A 450 40.38 -30.11 11.44
CA SER A 450 39.24 -30.94 11.00
C SER A 450 38.15 -30.05 10.41
N ALA A 451 37.55 -30.50 9.31
CA ALA A 451 36.52 -29.76 8.59
C ALA A 451 35.13 -30.02 9.19
N PHE A 452 34.29 -28.99 9.24
CA PHE A 452 32.86 -29.11 9.50
C PHE A 452 32.09 -28.17 8.58
N SER A 453 30.76 -28.27 8.59
CA SER A 453 29.91 -27.37 7.82
C SER A 453 28.61 -27.08 8.56
N ILE A 454 28.07 -25.89 8.34
CA ILE A 454 26.71 -25.53 8.73
C ILE A 454 25.85 -25.64 7.47
N TYR A 455 24.74 -26.35 7.61
CA TYR A 455 23.77 -26.64 6.54
C TYR A 455 22.44 -25.98 6.85
N ASN A 456 21.70 -25.63 5.79
CA ASN A 456 20.27 -25.36 5.88
C ASN A 456 19.53 -26.51 5.19
N LEU A 457 18.86 -27.35 5.96
CA LEU A 457 18.12 -28.50 5.43
C LEU A 457 16.84 -28.04 4.73
N VAL A 458 16.27 -28.90 3.89
CA VAL A 458 14.97 -28.65 3.27
C VAL A 458 13.88 -28.93 4.29
N GLY A 459 13.08 -27.92 4.62
CA GLY A 459 11.87 -28.04 5.42
C GLY A 459 10.69 -28.57 4.61
N ASN A 460 9.47 -28.19 5.00
CA ASN A 460 8.24 -28.61 4.34
C ASN A 460 7.98 -27.83 3.03
N GLY A 461 8.75 -28.12 1.98
CA GLY A 461 8.67 -27.44 0.68
C GLY A 461 9.71 -26.33 0.54
N THR A 462 9.34 -25.19 -0.06
CA THR A 462 10.24 -24.04 -0.15
C THR A 462 10.58 -23.53 1.25
N THR A 463 11.86 -23.40 1.56
CA THR A 463 12.38 -23.06 2.90
C THR A 463 13.11 -21.72 2.84
N ALA A 464 13.04 -20.94 3.92
CA ALA A 464 13.81 -19.72 4.12
C ALA A 464 15.33 -19.99 4.05
N GLY A 465 16.07 -19.01 3.54
CA GLY A 465 17.51 -18.94 3.75
C GLY A 465 17.85 -18.87 5.25
N LEU A 466 19.02 -19.39 5.60
CA LEU A 466 19.55 -19.42 6.95
C LEU A 466 20.60 -18.31 7.12
N ASP A 467 20.49 -17.56 8.19
CA ASP A 467 21.47 -16.56 8.61
C ASP A 467 22.24 -17.08 9.83
N LEU A 468 23.52 -16.73 9.93
CA LEU A 468 24.37 -16.97 11.10
C LEU A 468 24.75 -15.60 11.66
N ASP A 469 24.03 -15.19 12.71
CA ASP A 469 24.08 -13.84 13.28
C ASP A 469 25.31 -13.60 14.15
N SER A 470 25.70 -14.63 14.93
CA SER A 470 26.81 -14.53 15.87
C SER A 470 27.37 -15.88 16.27
N ILE A 471 28.62 -15.85 16.73
CA ILE A 471 29.39 -17.01 17.15
C ILE A 471 29.97 -16.71 18.54
N ILE A 472 29.75 -17.61 19.50
CA ILE A 472 30.22 -17.47 20.88
C ILE A 472 31.10 -18.67 21.20
N GLY A 473 32.38 -18.43 21.46
CA GLY A 473 33.32 -19.46 21.93
C GLY A 473 33.46 -19.43 23.46
N ALA A 474 33.45 -20.61 24.09
CA ALA A 474 33.71 -20.80 25.52
C ALA A 474 34.69 -21.95 25.77
N GLY A 475 35.39 -21.95 26.91
CA GLY A 475 36.43 -22.94 27.24
C GLY A 475 37.82 -22.55 26.71
N ASN A 476 38.62 -23.53 26.30
CA ASN A 476 40.00 -23.35 25.85
C ASN A 476 40.11 -22.79 24.42
N THR A 477 39.39 -21.72 24.08
CA THR A 477 39.29 -21.17 22.72
C THR A 477 40.61 -20.63 22.15
N ALA A 478 41.63 -20.39 22.98
CA ALA A 478 42.99 -20.06 22.53
C ALA A 478 43.77 -21.28 22.01
N ALA A 479 43.45 -22.49 22.48
CA ALA A 479 44.04 -23.75 22.02
C ALA A 479 43.17 -24.41 20.95
N LEU A 480 41.84 -24.30 21.07
CA LEU A 480 40.85 -24.90 20.17
C LEU A 480 40.10 -23.79 19.41
N THR A 481 40.51 -23.54 18.18
CA THR A 481 40.00 -22.43 17.33
C THR A 481 39.12 -22.93 16.19
N THR A 482 38.36 -22.01 15.59
CA THR A 482 37.66 -22.23 14.31
C THR A 482 37.75 -20.98 13.44
N ASN A 483 37.74 -21.15 12.12
CA ASN A 483 37.65 -20.04 11.16
C ASN A 483 36.20 -19.63 10.82
N ALA A 484 35.22 -20.12 11.58
CA ALA A 484 33.81 -19.83 11.34
C ALA A 484 33.49 -18.32 11.33
N GLY A 485 32.69 -17.90 10.35
CA GLY A 485 32.26 -16.52 10.16
C GLY A 485 30.77 -16.44 9.87
N THR A 486 30.17 -15.32 10.25
CA THR A 486 28.75 -14.99 10.02
C THR A 486 28.42 -14.96 8.54
N PHE A 487 27.20 -15.38 8.18
CA PHE A 487 26.71 -15.40 6.81
C PHE A 487 25.21 -15.09 6.77
N SER A 488 24.68 -14.78 5.59
CA SER A 488 23.25 -14.55 5.37
C SER A 488 22.74 -15.32 4.16
N ASN A 489 21.46 -15.66 4.15
CA ASN A 489 20.71 -16.23 3.05
C ASN A 489 21.30 -17.55 2.51
N LEU A 490 21.87 -18.39 3.38
CA LEU A 490 22.28 -19.73 2.98
C LEU A 490 21.01 -20.52 2.57
N ALA A 491 20.85 -20.75 1.27
CA ALA A 491 19.70 -21.45 0.70
C ALA A 491 19.50 -22.84 1.34
N SER A 492 18.30 -23.40 1.32
CA SER A 492 18.06 -24.78 1.77
C SER A 492 18.53 -25.79 0.73
N GLY A 493 19.10 -26.92 1.14
CA GLY A 493 19.40 -28.04 0.22
C GLY A 493 20.59 -28.90 0.65
N ALA A 494 20.67 -30.12 0.12
CA ALA A 494 21.74 -31.08 0.43
C ALA A 494 23.16 -30.60 0.05
N ASN A 495 23.26 -29.66 -0.89
CA ASN A 495 24.52 -29.03 -1.32
C ASN A 495 24.68 -27.59 -0.77
N SER A 496 23.75 -27.14 0.07
CA SER A 496 23.70 -25.76 0.55
C SER A 496 24.34 -25.65 1.92
N GLN A 497 25.66 -25.50 1.91
CA GLN A 497 26.52 -25.52 3.09
C GLN A 497 27.46 -24.31 3.12
N ASN A 498 27.81 -23.86 4.33
CA ASN A 498 29.02 -23.08 4.56
C ASN A 498 30.03 -23.95 5.32
N SER A 499 31.22 -24.10 4.75
CA SER A 499 32.27 -25.00 5.27
C SER A 499 33.35 -24.24 6.02
N PHE A 500 33.77 -24.81 7.13
CA PHE A 500 34.69 -24.22 8.09
C PHE A 500 35.69 -25.27 8.59
N VAL A 501 36.75 -24.81 9.25
CA VAL A 501 37.82 -25.62 9.81
C VAL A 501 37.94 -25.31 11.28
N ALA A 502 37.87 -26.35 12.11
CA ALA A 502 38.29 -26.33 13.50
C ALA A 502 39.74 -26.80 13.60
N SER A 503 40.46 -26.36 14.63
CA SER A 503 41.87 -26.75 14.84
C SER A 503 42.29 -26.77 16.31
N ILE A 504 43.30 -27.58 16.61
CA ILE A 504 43.99 -27.59 17.90
C ILE A 504 45.44 -27.11 17.75
N ASN A 505 45.83 -26.14 18.56
CA ASN A 505 47.18 -25.58 18.60
C ASN A 505 48.08 -26.44 19.48
N SER A 506 49.16 -26.99 18.92
CA SER A 506 50.10 -27.90 19.57
C SER A 506 51.23 -27.21 20.35
N SER A 507 51.12 -25.92 20.66
CA SER A 507 52.20 -25.15 21.32
C SER A 507 52.39 -25.45 22.82
N SER A 508 51.45 -26.13 23.49
CA SER A 508 51.51 -26.35 24.94
C SER A 508 50.75 -27.61 25.33
N ASN A 509 51.31 -28.43 26.22
CA ASN A 509 50.64 -29.64 26.72
C ASN A 509 49.38 -29.29 27.52
N GLY A 510 48.41 -30.20 27.48
CA GLY A 510 47.20 -30.16 28.29
C GLY A 510 46.01 -30.82 27.62
N THR A 511 45.01 -31.15 28.43
CA THR A 511 43.68 -31.56 27.97
C THR A 511 42.85 -30.31 27.73
N PHE A 512 42.38 -30.12 26.50
CA PHE A 512 41.63 -28.94 26.09
C PHE A 512 40.19 -29.30 25.71
N SER A 513 39.25 -28.43 26.06
CA SER A 513 37.89 -28.46 25.51
C SER A 513 37.35 -27.05 25.31
N ALA A 514 36.67 -26.84 24.19
CA ALA A 514 36.00 -25.58 23.87
C ALA A 514 34.65 -25.87 23.18
N THR A 515 33.68 -25.00 23.38
CA THR A 515 32.39 -25.06 22.68
C THR A 515 32.17 -23.78 21.91
N TYR A 516 31.83 -23.91 20.62
CA TYR A 516 31.39 -22.83 19.77
C TYR A 516 29.88 -22.92 19.56
N THR A 517 29.15 -21.94 20.08
CA THR A 517 27.71 -21.78 19.87
C THR A 517 27.47 -20.83 18.70
N PHE A 518 26.71 -21.29 17.72
CA PHE A 518 26.28 -20.55 16.54
C PHE A 518 24.82 -20.12 16.76
N ASN A 519 24.55 -18.82 16.78
CA ASN A 519 23.19 -18.28 16.87
C ASN A 519 22.71 -17.91 15.47
N LEU A 520 21.52 -18.38 15.09
CA LEU A 520 21.04 -18.32 13.71
C LEU A 520 19.62 -17.77 13.65
N SER A 521 19.23 -17.18 12.52
CA SER A 521 17.86 -16.78 12.21
C SER A 521 17.39 -17.31 10.85
N ASP A 522 16.08 -17.20 10.61
CA ASP A 522 15.58 -17.15 9.23
C ASP A 522 16.09 -15.89 8.53
N GLN A 523 16.18 -15.93 7.19
CA GLN A 523 16.39 -14.75 6.35
C GLN A 523 15.39 -13.62 6.66
N ASP A 524 15.84 -12.37 6.52
CA ASP A 524 15.07 -11.12 6.75
C ASP A 524 13.78 -10.96 5.90
N LEU A 525 12.74 -11.71 6.26
CA LEU A 525 11.38 -11.63 5.71
C LEU A 525 10.33 -11.47 6.83
N PRO A 526 9.12 -10.98 6.51
CA PRO A 526 8.01 -11.06 7.44
C PRO A 526 7.78 -12.51 7.90
N GLY A 527 7.73 -12.73 9.21
CA GLY A 527 7.66 -14.06 9.83
C GLY A 527 9.01 -14.66 10.24
N ALA A 528 10.13 -13.98 9.98
CA ALA A 528 11.45 -14.43 10.42
C ALA A 528 11.54 -14.56 11.96
N THR A 529 12.27 -15.58 12.40
CA THR A 529 12.50 -15.93 13.81
C THR A 529 13.94 -16.33 14.04
N ALA A 530 14.41 -16.18 15.29
CA ALA A 530 15.63 -16.86 15.74
C ALA A 530 15.40 -18.39 15.69
N ARG A 531 16.41 -19.13 15.22
CA ARG A 531 16.43 -20.59 15.18
C ARG A 531 17.14 -21.15 16.41
N GLY A 532 16.97 -22.45 16.65
CA GLY A 532 17.73 -23.13 17.70
C GLY A 532 19.24 -23.05 17.42
N PRO A 533 20.08 -22.67 18.40
CA PRO A 533 21.50 -22.54 18.17
C PRO A 533 22.16 -23.90 17.91
N LEU A 534 23.18 -23.91 17.06
CA LEU A 534 24.05 -25.08 16.85
C LEU A 534 25.24 -25.00 17.82
N SER A 535 25.75 -26.14 18.28
CA SER A 535 26.94 -26.21 19.14
C SER A 535 27.98 -27.17 18.58
N LEU A 536 29.19 -26.66 18.31
CA LEU A 536 30.35 -27.48 18.00
C LEU A 536 31.23 -27.61 19.24
N VAL A 537 31.31 -28.81 19.78
CA VAL A 537 32.25 -29.16 20.86
C VAL A 537 33.57 -29.58 20.23
N LEU A 538 34.65 -28.93 20.63
CA LEU A 538 36.01 -29.31 20.32
C LEU A 538 36.66 -29.90 21.56
N LYS A 539 37.41 -30.98 21.40
CA LYS A 539 38.25 -31.56 22.46
C LYS A 539 39.50 -32.20 21.88
N GLY A 540 40.53 -32.34 22.71
CA GLY A 540 41.77 -33.02 22.38
C GLY A 540 42.81 -32.83 23.48
N ILE A 541 43.90 -33.57 23.39
CA ILE A 541 45.02 -33.55 24.31
C ILE A 541 46.26 -33.17 23.50
N ILE A 542 47.05 -32.21 23.98
CA ILE A 542 48.42 -32.01 23.50
C ILE A 542 49.37 -32.62 24.53
N ALA A 543 50.28 -33.46 24.09
CA ALA A 543 51.20 -34.21 24.94
C ALA A 543 52.65 -34.12 24.40
N THR A 544 53.64 -34.43 25.25
CA THR A 544 55.03 -34.49 24.81
C THR A 544 55.22 -35.74 23.95
N PRO A 545 55.65 -35.68 22.68
CA PRO A 545 56.01 -36.90 21.94
C PRO A 545 57.06 -37.69 22.74
N GLY A 546 56.76 -38.95 23.06
CA GLY A 546 57.53 -39.77 24.00
C GLY A 546 56.88 -40.03 25.37
N ASP A 547 55.94 -39.20 25.83
CA ASP A 547 55.23 -39.33 27.12
C ASP A 547 53.95 -40.16 26.88
N SER A 548 54.10 -41.48 26.85
CA SER A 548 53.11 -42.46 26.37
C SER A 548 51.93 -42.69 27.32
N ASP A 549 52.19 -42.64 28.64
CA ASP A 549 51.17 -42.80 29.67
C ASP A 549 50.55 -41.47 30.15
N LEU A 550 51.09 -40.35 29.65
CA LEU A 550 50.71 -38.96 29.98
C LEU A 550 51.02 -38.55 31.43
N ASN A 551 52.01 -39.17 32.08
CA ASN A 551 52.45 -38.80 33.42
C ASN A 551 53.28 -37.49 33.44
N GLY A 552 53.81 -37.05 32.29
CA GLY A 552 54.56 -35.80 32.14
C GLY A 552 56.07 -35.93 32.23
N ILE A 553 56.60 -37.15 32.35
CA ILE A 553 58.02 -37.50 32.36
C ILE A 553 58.21 -38.65 31.37
N ILE A 554 59.16 -38.50 30.43
CA ILE A 554 59.59 -39.62 29.60
C ILE A 554 60.58 -40.46 30.40
N ASP A 555 60.28 -41.74 30.65
CA ASP A 555 61.19 -42.68 31.32
C ASP A 555 61.20 -44.09 30.70
N PHE A 556 61.63 -45.10 31.48
CA PHE A 556 61.76 -46.47 31.00
C PHE A 556 60.41 -47.10 30.61
N ASP A 557 59.32 -46.74 31.27
CA ASP A 557 58.01 -47.33 30.98
C ASP A 557 57.52 -46.89 29.58
N ASP A 558 57.86 -45.67 29.13
CA ASP A 558 57.57 -45.19 27.78
C ASP A 558 58.37 -45.92 26.70
N TYR A 559 59.68 -46.12 26.93
CA TYR A 559 60.51 -46.92 26.03
C TYR A 559 60.01 -48.37 25.95
N SER A 560 59.57 -48.94 27.08
CA SER A 560 58.94 -50.25 27.11
C SER A 560 57.62 -50.29 26.33
N HIS A 561 56.87 -49.19 26.27
CA HIS A 561 55.64 -49.11 25.48
C HIS A 561 55.92 -49.03 23.98
N ILE A 562 56.81 -48.15 23.51
CA ILE A 562 57.15 -48.06 22.06
C ILE A 562 57.83 -49.33 21.55
N ASP A 563 58.74 -49.94 22.32
CA ASP A 563 59.37 -51.23 21.95
C ASP A 563 58.35 -52.35 21.83
N ASN A 564 57.43 -52.46 22.80
CA ASN A 564 56.37 -53.46 22.74
C ASN A 564 55.38 -53.16 21.61
N GLY A 565 55.08 -51.89 21.36
CA GLY A 565 54.20 -51.46 20.27
C GLY A 565 54.77 -51.82 18.90
N PHE A 566 56.03 -51.43 18.63
CA PHE A 566 56.78 -51.74 17.42
C PHE A 566 56.85 -53.25 17.16
N ASN A 567 57.27 -54.04 18.16
CA ASN A 567 57.40 -55.49 18.04
C ASN A 567 56.07 -56.23 17.77
N ASN A 568 54.92 -55.64 18.17
CA ASN A 568 53.60 -56.24 17.96
C ASN A 568 52.79 -55.59 16.83
N ASN A 569 53.33 -54.58 16.12
CA ASN A 569 52.60 -53.75 15.15
C ASN A 569 51.33 -53.10 15.75
N SER A 570 51.45 -52.59 16.98
CA SER A 570 50.39 -51.82 17.63
C SER A 570 50.33 -50.39 17.09
N THR A 571 49.30 -49.62 17.49
CA THR A 571 49.07 -48.24 17.02
C THR A 571 48.51 -47.38 18.15
N GLY A 572 48.51 -46.07 17.96
CA GLY A 572 48.04 -45.08 18.93
C GLY A 572 49.04 -44.76 20.05
N TRP A 573 48.95 -43.52 20.53
CA TRP A 573 49.86 -42.86 21.46
C TRP A 573 50.45 -43.72 22.60
N PHE A 574 49.60 -44.46 23.33
CA PHE A 574 50.04 -45.29 24.46
C PHE A 574 51.01 -46.42 24.04
N ASN A 575 50.98 -46.85 22.78
CA ASN A 575 51.89 -47.85 22.25
C ASN A 575 53.12 -47.24 21.55
N GLY A 576 53.28 -45.92 21.54
CA GLY A 576 54.44 -45.24 20.94
C GLY A 576 54.25 -44.66 19.52
N ASP A 577 53.02 -44.55 19.03
CA ASP A 577 52.66 -43.82 17.80
C ASP A 577 52.44 -42.34 18.19
N PHE A 578 53.54 -41.59 18.19
CA PHE A 578 53.68 -40.25 18.76
C PHE A 578 53.48 -39.12 17.74
N ASP A 579 53.60 -39.41 16.44
CA ASP A 579 53.16 -38.48 15.39
C ASP A 579 51.68 -38.64 15.01
N GLY A 580 51.07 -39.78 15.38
CA GLY A 580 49.66 -40.09 15.13
C GLY A 580 49.37 -40.58 13.71
N ASN A 581 50.39 -40.99 12.94
CA ASN A 581 50.22 -41.47 11.57
C ASN A 581 49.60 -42.87 11.48
N GLY A 582 49.57 -43.61 12.59
CA GLY A 582 48.99 -44.97 12.67
C GLY A 582 49.98 -46.10 12.41
N VAL A 583 51.28 -45.83 12.40
CA VAL A 583 52.39 -46.78 12.28
C VAL A 583 53.48 -46.35 13.25
N ILE A 584 53.97 -47.28 14.07
CA ILE A 584 55.15 -47.03 14.92
C ILE A 584 56.39 -47.32 14.08
N ASP A 585 57.21 -46.30 13.79
CA ASP A 585 58.49 -46.50 13.10
C ASP A 585 59.63 -45.60 13.61
N PHE A 586 60.68 -45.43 12.80
CA PHE A 586 61.88 -44.67 13.18
C PHE A 586 61.59 -43.19 13.40
N ASP A 587 60.49 -42.64 12.86
CA ASP A 587 60.05 -41.27 13.11
C ASP A 587 59.61 -41.12 14.59
N ASP A 588 58.85 -42.07 15.14
CA ASP A 588 58.44 -42.06 16.55
C ASP A 588 59.61 -42.27 17.52
N TYR A 589 60.53 -43.19 17.20
CA TYR A 589 61.76 -43.37 17.98
C TYR A 589 62.59 -42.09 17.99
N SER A 590 62.60 -41.32 16.89
CA SER A 590 63.28 -40.02 16.87
C SER A 590 62.59 -38.99 17.78
N LEU A 591 61.25 -39.03 17.88
CA LEU A 591 60.46 -38.11 18.70
C LEU A 591 60.64 -38.36 20.20
N ILE A 592 60.60 -39.63 20.66
CA ILE A 592 60.85 -39.96 22.07
C ILE A 592 62.30 -39.64 22.48
N ASP A 593 63.29 -40.04 21.68
CA ASP A 593 64.70 -39.74 21.96
C ASP A 593 64.98 -38.24 22.02
N LEU A 594 64.41 -37.47 21.09
CA LEU A 594 64.56 -36.02 21.05
C LEU A 594 64.00 -35.38 22.32
N ASN A 595 62.78 -35.73 22.71
CA ASN A 595 62.15 -35.14 23.89
C ASN A 595 62.78 -35.65 25.20
N PHE A 596 63.24 -36.90 25.28
CA PHE A 596 63.98 -37.44 26.42
C PHE A 596 65.30 -36.68 26.63
N ASN A 597 66.10 -36.51 25.56
CA ASN A 597 67.37 -35.76 25.64
C ASN A 597 67.15 -34.26 25.90
N ASN A 598 65.99 -33.71 25.53
CA ASN A 598 65.61 -32.33 25.87
C ASN A 598 65.15 -32.20 27.35
N GLN A 599 64.51 -33.24 27.90
CA GLN A 599 64.11 -33.35 29.31
C GLN A 599 65.32 -33.40 30.25
N SER A 600 66.41 -34.06 29.85
CA SER A 600 67.67 -34.18 30.60
C SER A 600 68.49 -32.87 30.70
N GLY A 601 68.19 -31.88 29.87
CA GLY A 601 68.81 -30.55 29.87
C GLY A 601 69.85 -30.30 28.76
N LEU A 602 70.20 -29.01 28.59
CA LEU A 602 70.83 -28.40 27.40
C LEU A 602 72.13 -29.04 26.88
N GLY A 603 72.80 -29.91 27.63
CA GLY A 603 74.05 -30.56 27.22
C GLY A 603 73.85 -31.80 26.34
N ALA A 604 72.81 -32.60 26.60
CA ALA A 604 72.59 -33.87 25.90
C ALA A 604 72.17 -33.62 24.44
N LEU A 605 71.12 -32.83 24.22
CA LEU A 605 70.60 -32.54 22.88
C LEU A 605 71.67 -32.04 21.90
N ALA A 606 72.53 -31.10 22.32
CA ALA A 606 73.60 -30.59 21.48
C ALA A 606 74.62 -31.68 21.08
N ARG A 607 74.91 -32.64 21.99
CA ARG A 607 75.78 -33.77 21.67
C ARG A 607 75.10 -34.75 20.71
N ALA A 608 73.82 -35.10 20.95
CA ALA A 608 73.03 -35.94 20.06
C ALA A 608 73.05 -35.40 18.62
N MET A 609 72.77 -34.10 18.44
CA MET A 609 72.83 -33.45 17.12
C MET A 609 74.20 -33.59 16.45
N SER A 610 75.29 -33.27 17.15
CA SER A 610 76.66 -33.36 16.60
C SER A 610 77.11 -34.79 16.25
N TYR A 611 76.53 -35.79 16.90
CA TYR A 611 76.72 -37.19 16.53
C TYR A 611 75.92 -37.54 15.26
N LEU A 612 74.64 -37.14 15.19
CA LEU A 612 73.74 -37.49 14.08
C LEU A 612 74.02 -36.72 12.78
N ASP A 613 74.40 -35.44 12.85
CA ASP A 613 74.78 -34.64 11.68
C ASP A 613 76.16 -35.03 11.10
N GLY A 614 76.96 -35.76 11.89
CA GLY A 614 78.26 -36.27 11.51
C GLY A 614 79.44 -35.32 11.74
N SER A 615 79.23 -34.17 12.39
CA SER A 615 80.29 -33.22 12.76
C SER A 615 81.25 -33.78 13.81
N ASP A 616 80.76 -34.61 14.74
CA ASP A 616 81.58 -35.41 15.67
C ASP A 616 80.92 -36.77 15.96
N ARG A 617 81.30 -37.78 15.16
CA ARG A 617 80.89 -39.19 15.29
C ARG A 617 81.61 -39.97 16.40
N SER A 618 82.37 -39.35 17.29
CA SER A 618 83.06 -40.07 18.37
C SER A 618 82.12 -40.49 19.51
N ASP A 619 82.48 -41.53 20.26
CA ASP A 619 81.73 -41.92 21.48
C ASP A 619 81.98 -40.95 22.66
N VAL A 620 82.85 -39.95 22.48
CA VAL A 620 83.24 -39.01 23.53
C VAL A 620 82.03 -38.16 23.91
N GLY A 621 81.68 -38.17 25.20
CA GLY A 621 80.52 -37.44 25.73
C GLY A 621 79.17 -38.16 25.58
N MET A 622 79.11 -39.32 24.90
CA MET A 622 77.88 -40.12 24.71
C MET A 622 77.55 -41.04 25.90
N SER A 623 78.04 -40.73 27.10
CA SER A 623 77.89 -41.62 28.27
C SER A 623 76.53 -41.55 28.97
N ASP A 624 75.76 -40.50 28.70
CA ASP A 624 74.41 -40.29 29.23
C ASP A 624 73.42 -41.35 28.70
N PRO A 625 72.45 -41.84 29.50
CA PRO A 625 71.46 -42.81 29.04
C PRO A 625 70.72 -42.38 27.77
N GLY A 626 70.31 -41.11 27.67
CA GLY A 626 69.59 -40.61 26.48
C GLY A 626 70.44 -40.57 25.22
N LEU A 627 71.75 -40.35 25.38
CA LEU A 627 72.70 -40.36 24.27
C LEU A 627 73.02 -41.78 23.79
N LYS A 628 72.95 -42.78 24.67
CA LYS A 628 73.12 -44.19 24.27
C LYS A 628 71.95 -44.69 23.46
N LEU A 629 70.72 -44.35 23.84
CA LEU A 629 69.52 -44.67 23.06
C LEU A 629 69.62 -44.06 21.65
N VAL A 630 70.07 -42.81 21.54
CA VAL A 630 70.38 -42.18 20.23
C VAL A 630 71.43 -42.94 19.41
N MET A 631 72.48 -43.50 20.05
CA MET A 631 73.45 -44.35 19.34
C MET A 631 72.84 -45.69 18.91
N GLU A 632 72.04 -46.31 19.76
CA GLU A 632 71.41 -47.61 19.52
C GLU A 632 70.38 -47.52 18.38
N HIS A 633 69.46 -46.55 18.44
CA HIS A 633 68.49 -46.30 17.36
C HIS A 633 69.16 -45.82 16.07
N PHE A 634 70.23 -45.01 16.12
CA PHE A 634 71.02 -44.71 14.92
C PHE A 634 71.68 -45.94 14.31
N ASN A 635 72.18 -46.88 15.12
CA ASN A 635 72.78 -48.13 14.61
C ASN A 635 71.72 -49.08 14.05
N GLN A 636 70.48 -49.04 14.57
CA GLN A 636 69.35 -49.86 14.12
C GLN A 636 68.68 -49.34 12.84
N PHE A 637 68.40 -48.03 12.77
CA PHE A 637 67.60 -47.41 11.71
C PHE A 637 68.45 -46.55 10.73
N GLY A 638 69.69 -46.24 11.08
CA GLY A 638 70.64 -45.56 10.20
C GLY A 638 70.27 -44.12 9.86
N ALA A 639 70.49 -43.75 8.60
CA ALA A 639 70.34 -42.38 8.12
C ALA A 639 68.89 -41.85 8.14
N ALA A 640 67.88 -42.73 8.12
CA ALA A 640 66.47 -42.34 8.17
C ALA A 640 66.12 -41.71 9.53
N TYR A 641 66.43 -42.42 10.62
CA TYR A 641 66.32 -41.91 11.99
C TYR A 641 67.12 -40.62 12.21
N ALA A 642 68.37 -40.54 11.74
CA ALA A 642 69.17 -39.31 11.87
C ALA A 642 68.52 -38.13 11.12
N GLY A 643 67.97 -38.36 9.93
CA GLY A 643 67.22 -37.35 9.19
C GLY A 643 65.97 -36.88 9.94
N SER A 644 65.19 -37.83 10.48
CA SER A 644 63.97 -37.51 11.23
C SER A 644 64.27 -36.72 12.51
N PHE A 645 65.18 -37.22 13.34
CA PHE A 645 65.62 -36.55 14.57
C PHE A 645 66.08 -35.11 14.29
N LEU A 646 66.96 -34.92 13.30
CA LEU A 646 67.48 -33.59 12.96
C LEU A 646 66.40 -32.65 12.40
N ASN A 647 65.41 -33.17 11.67
CA ASN A 647 64.26 -32.38 11.19
C ASN A 647 63.27 -32.03 12.32
N ALA A 648 63.17 -32.88 13.36
CA ALA A 648 62.31 -32.65 14.52
C ALA A 648 62.91 -31.67 15.54
N VAL A 649 64.23 -31.42 15.51
CA VAL A 649 64.88 -30.38 16.33
C VAL A 649 64.38 -28.99 15.90
N PRO A 650 63.81 -28.18 16.82
CA PRO A 650 63.44 -26.80 16.50
C PRO A 650 64.67 -25.96 16.14
N GLU A 651 64.65 -25.29 14.99
CA GLU A 651 65.76 -24.40 14.61
C GLU A 651 66.03 -23.31 15.67
N PRO A 652 67.31 -22.97 15.96
CA PRO A 652 67.68 -21.96 16.95
C PRO A 652 67.42 -20.53 16.44
N GLY A 653 66.14 -20.19 16.22
CA GLY A 653 65.72 -19.01 15.45
C GLY A 653 64.88 -17.95 16.17
N THR A 654 64.16 -18.25 17.27
CA THR A 654 63.14 -17.30 17.81
C THR A 654 62.97 -17.20 19.34
N VAL A 655 63.74 -17.90 20.17
CA VAL A 655 63.61 -17.79 21.66
C VAL A 655 64.83 -17.13 22.29
N LEU A 656 64.74 -15.81 22.53
CA LEU A 656 65.65 -15.08 23.42
C LEU A 656 65.21 -15.25 24.88
N PRO A 657 66.04 -15.81 25.79
CA PRO A 657 65.77 -15.78 27.22
C PRO A 657 66.04 -14.36 27.77
N LEU A 658 65.00 -13.76 28.34
CA LEU A 658 65.01 -12.34 28.75
C LEU A 658 65.52 -12.21 30.20
N ILE A 659 66.85 -12.18 30.41
CA ILE A 659 67.45 -11.87 31.72
C ILE A 659 68.62 -10.87 31.62
N ALA A 660 68.45 -9.76 32.35
CA ALA A 660 69.45 -8.82 32.89
C ALA A 660 70.44 -8.10 31.94
N ILE A 661 70.18 -6.81 31.70
CA ILE A 661 71.23 -5.78 31.71
C ILE A 661 70.85 -4.71 32.73
N GLY A 662 71.67 -4.57 33.78
CA GLY A 662 71.68 -3.38 34.61
C GLY A 662 73.06 -2.73 34.53
N LEU A 663 73.14 -1.48 34.07
CA LEU A 663 73.68 -0.37 34.86
C LEU A 663 73.52 0.98 34.14
N ALA A 664 73.50 2.03 34.96
CA ALA A 664 73.22 3.42 34.65
C ALA A 664 74.11 4.10 33.59
N CYS A 665 73.53 5.09 32.88
CA CYS A 665 74.15 6.43 32.81
C CYS A 665 73.17 7.59 32.53
N SER A 666 73.11 8.51 33.50
CA SER A 666 72.84 9.95 33.41
C SER A 666 72.00 10.55 32.25
N ARG A 667 70.80 11.06 32.58
CA ARG A 667 70.23 12.26 31.94
C ARG A 667 70.52 13.50 32.82
N ARG A 668 71.56 14.28 32.51
CA ARG A 668 71.67 15.67 33.00
C ARG A 668 70.85 16.59 32.09
N ARG A 669 69.90 17.34 32.65
CA ARG A 669 69.06 18.29 31.92
C ARG A 669 69.56 19.73 32.18
N ARG A 670 69.99 20.39 31.10
CA ARG A 670 70.07 21.86 30.87
C ARG A 670 70.71 22.76 31.94
N ILE A 671 71.71 23.54 31.51
CA ILE A 671 71.83 24.96 31.86
C ILE A 671 71.82 25.74 30.54
N ARG A 672 71.03 26.82 30.47
CA ARG A 672 71.16 27.88 29.45
C ARG A 672 70.88 29.19 30.18
N ILE A 673 71.90 30.02 30.33
CA ILE A 673 71.79 31.36 30.94
C ILE A 673 71.91 32.39 29.82
N HIS A 674 70.90 33.22 29.68
CA HIS A 674 71.04 34.61 29.26
C HIS A 674 70.18 35.44 30.21
N SER A 675 70.74 36.59 30.61
CA SER A 675 70.27 37.50 31.68
C SER A 675 69.98 36.82 33.01
#